data_AF-A0A971FSU5-F1
#
_entry.id   AF-A0A971FSU5-F1
#
_cell.length_a   1.000
_cell.length_b   1.000
_cell.length_c   1.000
_cell.angle_alpha   90.00
_cell.angle_beta   90.00
_cell.angle_gamma   90.00
#
_symmetry.space_group_name_H-M   'P 1'
#
loop_
_entity.id
_entity.type
_entity.pdbx_description
1 polymer ?
#
loop_
_entity_poly.entity_id
_entity_poly.type
_entity_poly.pdbx_seq_one_letter_code
_entity_poly.pdbx_strand_id
1 'polypeptide(L)'
;MNNLTIFLYGILCSTMPLMPLSAKSESSSKGNIQKNAVRKKQRSIIKVSPIHVQTPVGTAPRLPWQVWVTYSDGSHEWRQTRWNNCLLTTEEESADELKTPAGKIYTVEGFVIGDNTTQNGYPLTAKVTVVKEAWDVPAQKPIAQPLSICNVKLLNNNRLSHNRDLNIKALLSLDITQQLYNYRDTYGLDTKGYTEADGWDSPTTKLKGHGSGHYMSALAFAFASCSGNSSKHEQEKAELRKRIRRMVDELRLCQERTFVWDSTLNRYWEARDFAPEEQLIQMKGNWKDFDEYKKDYRHYGYGYLNAIPAAHPALIECYRAYNNEDWVWAPYYTIHKQLAGLIDIANHIDDKEIADKALLIAKDMGLWVWNRMHYRTYMKKEGSKADRQAKPGNRYEMWNMYIAGEVGGMAESLSRLSEMVSDPIEKARLIEAANYFDSPAFFDPVAKNVDHIRTRHANQHIPMIVGALRSYISNGNPYYYNLAYNFWNLIQGRYTYAMGGVGNGEMWRQPYSQMLSMNTSVMSDHMRNMYPNPDINETCCAYNLAKLTKELNCFDPDNAEYMDYYERVLYNQIVGSLHPDHWGVTYQYAVGMNAIKPYGNETPQATCCGGTGMESHVKYQEATYFVNDMTMWVGLYLPTVACWKEKGVTIEQACKWPAEKSVLTVTRTDKTKNATFSLKLRVPYWATENFDIKLNGRSISKKYQPCSYVEIASREWKDGDCIEVAMPFSQHINWGPDKMDIAATGKNETNTPFAPQWVGAIMYGPLVMATPDVKEWKDADFTLQSNLKDIQLNGSKMDSKYGDNLFTLSLNGRQFQPDYYQTGHSTHYLRLNVETGEKQKVKKGIDKMVLEQNLQVAQERVKNQEQWNALTTKVPAFAPWAPHGYARLLKQIDTAKEVGRKPEKELTQEQINMAASSLNVAINTMRPGNLAEPEDLNTLLPLLSETKNIRNKSTELREAIDYASMVVQYVNEGSGTHDLIDKALKHINEARKAIEK
;
A
#
# COMPACT_ATOMS: atom_id res chain seq x y z
N MET A 1 -0.32 74.20 -17.41
CA MET A 1 1.03 73.97 -16.84
C MET A 1 1.46 72.57 -17.27
N ASN A 2 1.70 72.31 -18.57
CA ASN A 2 2.78 72.76 -19.47
C ASN A 2 3.82 71.62 -19.59
N ASN A 3 4.22 71.12 -20.77
CA ASN A 3 3.90 71.53 -22.15
C ASN A 3 4.16 70.40 -23.18
N LEU A 4 3.32 70.35 -24.24
CA LEU A 4 3.60 69.95 -25.67
C LEU A 4 4.16 68.52 -25.99
N THR A 5 3.91 67.86 -27.15
CA THR A 5 3.07 68.09 -28.36
C THR A 5 2.78 66.70 -29.02
N ILE A 6 1.53 66.29 -29.33
CA ILE A 6 0.78 66.35 -30.62
C ILE A 6 1.43 65.54 -31.78
N PHE A 7 0.79 64.51 -32.37
CA PHE A 7 -0.28 64.47 -33.42
C PHE A 7 -1.08 63.10 -33.38
N LEU A 8 -2.29 62.80 -33.91
CA LEU A 8 -3.31 63.34 -34.88
C LEU A 8 -3.00 63.18 -36.40
N TYR A 9 -3.80 62.58 -37.31
CA TYR A 9 -5.18 62.01 -37.43
C TYR A 9 -5.15 60.74 -38.35
N GLY A 10 -6.20 59.97 -38.69
CA GLY A 10 -7.59 59.85 -38.18
C GLY A 10 -8.71 59.70 -39.27
N ILE A 11 -9.69 58.79 -39.01
CA ILE A 11 -11.17 58.92 -39.29
C ILE A 11 -11.79 58.36 -40.63
N LEU A 12 -13.08 57.92 -40.54
CA LEU A 12 -14.04 57.34 -41.54
C LEU A 12 -13.74 55.89 -42.01
N CYS A 13 -14.66 54.90 -42.10
CA CYS A 13 -16.08 54.79 -42.54
C CYS A 13 -16.26 54.82 -44.08
N SER A 14 -17.08 53.98 -44.74
CA SER A 14 -17.99 52.87 -44.34
C SER A 14 -17.90 51.71 -45.40
N THR A 15 -18.79 50.73 -45.66
CA THR A 15 -20.23 50.46 -45.38
C THR A 15 -20.55 48.95 -45.55
N MET A 16 -21.74 48.47 -45.16
CA MET A 16 -22.32 47.17 -45.54
C MET A 16 -23.20 47.28 -46.82
N PRO A 17 -23.47 46.18 -47.55
CA PRO A 17 -24.71 45.41 -47.34
C PRO A 17 -24.57 43.86 -47.40
N LEU A 18 -25.70 43.14 -47.41
CA LEU A 18 -25.86 41.71 -47.05
C LEU A 18 -26.11 40.74 -48.22
N MET A 19 -25.66 39.48 -48.04
CA MET A 19 -26.29 38.22 -48.51
C MET A 19 -26.41 37.97 -50.05
N PRO A 20 -26.81 36.75 -50.50
CA PRO A 20 -26.20 35.44 -50.21
C PRO A 20 -26.01 34.60 -51.50
N LEU A 21 -25.39 33.40 -51.43
CA LEU A 21 -25.88 32.15 -52.08
C LEU A 21 -25.00 30.94 -51.71
N SER A 22 -25.41 29.73 -52.14
CA SER A 22 -24.69 28.46 -51.91
C SER A 22 -24.39 27.73 -53.22
N ALA A 23 -23.21 27.11 -53.33
CA ALA A 23 -22.94 26.02 -54.27
C ALA A 23 -21.77 25.13 -53.77
N LYS A 24 -21.77 23.85 -54.15
CA LYS A 24 -20.65 22.92 -53.99
C LYS A 24 -20.05 22.65 -55.38
N SER A 25 -18.71 22.59 -55.50
CA SER A 25 -18.02 21.40 -56.04
C SER A 25 -16.49 21.54 -56.06
N GLU A 26 -15.86 20.41 -55.76
CA GLU A 26 -14.64 19.83 -56.36
C GLU A 26 -13.28 20.56 -56.46
N SER A 27 -12.28 19.70 -56.33
CA SER A 27 -10.84 19.95 -56.28
C SER A 27 -10.20 20.31 -57.62
N SER A 28 -9.10 21.06 -57.57
CA SER A 28 -7.79 20.48 -57.96
C SER A 28 -6.60 21.30 -57.44
N SER A 29 -5.40 20.71 -57.52
CA SER A 29 -4.20 21.14 -56.80
C SER A 29 -3.36 22.22 -57.51
N LYS A 30 -2.86 23.22 -56.76
CA LYS A 30 -1.42 23.45 -56.47
C LYS A 30 -1.19 24.81 -55.79
N GLY A 31 -0.44 24.83 -54.69
CA GLY A 31 -0.14 26.04 -53.91
C GLY A 31 0.83 25.77 -52.76
N ASN A 32 1.95 25.12 -53.05
CA ASN A 32 2.78 24.44 -52.04
C ASN A 32 3.76 25.36 -51.27
N ILE A 33 3.27 26.48 -50.71
CA ILE A 33 4.11 27.48 -50.01
C ILE A 33 3.51 27.90 -48.65
N GLN A 34 3.15 26.94 -47.78
CA GLN A 34 2.88 27.24 -46.36
C GLN A 34 3.10 26.07 -45.37
N LYS A 35 3.96 25.09 -45.71
CA LYS A 35 4.27 23.93 -44.84
C LYS A 35 5.60 24.03 -44.04
N ASN A 36 6.21 25.22 -43.98
CA ASN A 36 7.47 25.47 -43.25
C ASN A 36 7.33 26.58 -42.18
N ALA A 37 6.30 26.49 -41.34
CA ALA A 37 6.21 27.25 -40.10
C ALA A 37 6.10 26.26 -38.93
N VAL A 38 7.08 26.29 -38.02
CA VAL A 38 7.20 25.43 -36.83
C VAL A 38 7.05 23.93 -37.11
N ARG A 39 8.15 23.27 -37.52
CA ARG A 39 8.35 21.86 -37.15
C ARG A 39 8.40 21.80 -35.61
N LYS A 40 7.30 21.38 -34.98
CA LYS A 40 7.27 21.05 -33.55
C LYS A 40 8.38 20.02 -33.29
N LYS A 41 9.37 20.35 -32.45
CA LYS A 41 10.37 19.37 -32.02
C LYS A 41 9.70 18.34 -31.11
N GLN A 42 9.44 17.16 -31.67
CA GLN A 42 9.35 15.92 -30.90
C GLN A 42 10.72 15.66 -30.26
N ARG A 43 10.76 15.08 -29.06
CA ARG A 43 11.98 14.76 -28.31
C ARG A 43 12.17 13.25 -28.20
N SER A 44 13.42 12.82 -28.28
CA SER A 44 13.87 11.42 -28.23
C SER A 44 14.99 11.30 -27.20
N ILE A 45 15.11 10.14 -26.54
CA ILE A 45 16.17 9.90 -25.55
C ILE A 45 17.51 9.76 -26.30
N ILE A 46 18.46 10.66 -26.02
CA ILE A 46 19.80 10.62 -26.65
C ILE A 46 20.88 10.09 -25.70
N LYS A 47 20.60 10.05 -24.40
CA LYS A 47 21.55 9.60 -23.37
C LYS A 47 20.80 9.13 -22.12
N VAL A 48 21.29 8.04 -21.54
CA VAL A 48 21.01 7.61 -20.17
C VAL A 48 22.30 7.77 -19.36
N SER A 49 22.21 8.11 -18.08
CA SER A 49 23.40 8.18 -17.21
C SER A 49 24.04 6.79 -17.01
N PRO A 50 25.38 6.63 -17.07
CA PRO A 50 26.02 5.31 -16.98
C PRO A 50 25.81 4.62 -15.64
N ILE A 51 25.27 3.40 -15.66
CA ILE A 51 24.84 2.68 -14.45
C ILE A 51 25.96 1.72 -14.00
N HIS A 52 26.52 1.99 -12.83
CA HIS A 52 27.56 1.19 -12.18
C HIS A 52 27.06 0.78 -10.80
N VAL A 53 27.04 -0.53 -10.52
CA VAL A 53 26.54 -1.07 -9.25
C VAL A 53 27.62 -1.94 -8.64
N GLN A 54 28.03 -1.60 -7.41
CA GLN A 54 28.75 -2.53 -6.55
C GLN A 54 27.73 -3.39 -5.81
N THR A 55 28.00 -4.69 -5.68
CA THR A 55 27.15 -5.61 -4.90
C THR A 55 28.03 -6.50 -4.03
N PRO A 56 27.76 -6.64 -2.73
CA PRO A 56 28.47 -7.60 -1.89
C PRO A 56 28.31 -9.02 -2.43
N VAL A 57 29.38 -9.80 -2.34
CA VAL A 57 29.34 -11.25 -2.56
C VAL A 57 28.24 -11.88 -1.70
N GLY A 58 27.48 -12.82 -2.28
CA GLY A 58 26.36 -13.47 -1.60
C GLY A 58 25.02 -12.69 -1.64
N THR A 59 24.94 -11.61 -2.43
CA THR A 59 23.73 -10.78 -2.62
C THR A 59 23.47 -10.42 -4.09
N ALA A 60 22.20 -10.29 -4.47
CA ALA A 60 21.79 -9.85 -5.80
C ALA A 60 21.91 -8.31 -5.96
N PRO A 61 22.26 -7.79 -7.15
CA PRO A 61 22.58 -6.37 -7.33
C PRO A 61 21.37 -5.44 -7.10
N ARG A 62 21.59 -4.37 -6.31
CA ARG A 62 20.68 -3.22 -6.17
C ARG A 62 20.68 -2.39 -7.45
N LEU A 63 19.94 -2.86 -8.45
CA LEU A 63 19.71 -2.13 -9.69
C LEU A 63 18.71 -0.98 -9.45
N PRO A 64 18.93 0.22 -10.01
CA PRO A 64 18.05 1.36 -9.79
C PRO A 64 16.71 1.16 -10.50
N TRP A 65 15.63 1.65 -9.90
CA TRP A 65 14.26 1.55 -10.46
C TRP A 65 13.88 2.74 -11.35
N GLN A 66 14.63 3.84 -11.26
CA GLN A 66 14.60 5.00 -12.16
C GLN A 66 16.01 5.40 -12.61
N VAL A 67 16.11 6.04 -13.77
CA VAL A 67 17.36 6.59 -14.33
C VAL A 67 17.16 8.00 -14.87
N TRP A 68 18.19 8.83 -14.74
CA TRP A 68 18.20 10.18 -15.31
C TRP A 68 18.54 10.14 -16.79
N VAL A 69 17.66 10.69 -17.63
CA VAL A 69 17.80 10.72 -19.10
C VAL A 69 17.99 12.15 -19.63
N THR A 70 18.68 12.28 -20.77
CA THR A 70 18.75 13.52 -21.56
C THR A 70 18.02 13.33 -22.89
N TYR A 71 17.20 14.32 -23.26
CA TYR A 71 16.47 14.36 -24.52
C TYR A 71 17.16 15.19 -25.61
N SER A 72 16.79 14.95 -26.88
CA SER A 72 17.28 15.68 -28.07
C SER A 72 16.90 17.17 -28.14
N ASP A 73 16.11 17.68 -27.21
CA ASP A 73 15.84 19.12 -27.01
C ASP A 73 16.63 19.74 -25.83
N GLY A 74 17.38 18.93 -25.07
CA GLY A 74 18.12 19.36 -23.87
C GLY A 74 17.33 19.26 -22.56
N SER A 75 16.06 18.83 -22.60
CA SER A 75 15.29 18.52 -21.39
C SER A 75 15.79 17.23 -20.72
N HIS A 76 15.47 17.08 -19.43
CA HIS A 76 15.87 15.96 -18.60
C HIS A 76 14.75 15.58 -17.64
N GLU A 77 14.59 14.29 -17.34
CA GLU A 77 13.68 13.79 -16.30
C GLU A 77 14.16 12.44 -15.75
N TRP A 78 13.58 12.04 -14.62
CA TRP A 78 13.66 10.67 -14.12
C TRP A 78 12.71 9.77 -14.89
N ARG A 79 13.20 8.64 -15.42
CA ARG A 79 12.41 7.64 -16.13
C ARG A 79 12.55 6.26 -15.49
N GLN A 80 11.43 5.56 -15.36
CA GLN A 80 11.37 4.21 -14.80
C GLN A 80 12.09 3.18 -15.68
N THR A 81 12.64 2.14 -15.07
CA THR A 81 13.38 1.07 -15.76
C THR A 81 12.89 -0.32 -15.40
N ARG A 82 12.96 -1.24 -16.36
CA ARG A 82 12.77 -2.68 -16.15
C ARG A 82 14.07 -3.42 -16.48
N TRP A 83 14.41 -4.40 -15.66
CA TRP A 83 15.66 -5.18 -15.74
C TRP A 83 15.39 -6.64 -16.05
N ASN A 84 16.24 -7.25 -16.87
CA ASN A 84 16.01 -8.60 -17.42
C ASN A 84 16.33 -9.73 -16.42
N ASN A 85 16.96 -9.44 -15.28
CA ASN A 85 17.39 -10.42 -14.28
C ASN A 85 16.33 -10.78 -13.23
N CYS A 86 15.04 -10.52 -13.47
CA CYS A 86 13.98 -10.64 -12.47
C CYS A 86 13.40 -12.06 -12.27
N LEU A 87 13.89 -13.06 -13.00
CA LEU A 87 13.60 -14.47 -12.75
C LEU A 87 14.20 -14.86 -11.40
N LEU A 88 13.43 -15.55 -10.54
CA LEU A 88 13.87 -15.88 -9.18
C LEU A 88 15.20 -16.62 -9.18
N THR A 89 15.32 -17.64 -10.00
CA THR A 89 16.56 -18.41 -10.21
C THR A 89 17.76 -17.53 -10.61
N THR A 90 17.58 -16.51 -11.46
CA THR A 90 18.68 -15.59 -11.83
C THR A 90 19.13 -14.70 -10.65
N GLU A 91 18.23 -14.37 -9.74
CA GLU A 91 18.54 -13.60 -8.53
C GLU A 91 19.19 -14.48 -7.46
N GLU A 92 18.71 -15.71 -7.28
CA GLU A 92 19.33 -16.74 -6.44
C GLU A 92 20.76 -17.04 -6.93
N GLU A 93 21.00 -17.21 -8.24
CA GLU A 93 22.34 -17.40 -8.81
C GLU A 93 23.24 -16.15 -8.69
N SER A 94 22.66 -14.95 -8.69
CA SER A 94 23.41 -13.72 -8.41
C SER A 94 23.83 -13.63 -6.93
N ALA A 95 23.03 -14.20 -6.02
CA ALA A 95 23.29 -14.26 -4.58
C ALA A 95 24.05 -15.53 -4.12
N ASP A 96 24.41 -16.41 -5.04
CA ASP A 96 25.26 -17.60 -4.82
C ASP A 96 26.74 -17.21 -4.93
N GLU A 97 27.47 -17.34 -3.83
CA GLU A 97 28.88 -16.96 -3.71
C GLU A 97 29.83 -17.81 -4.58
N LEU A 98 29.44 -19.06 -4.87
CA LEU A 98 30.22 -19.98 -5.70
C LEU A 98 30.04 -19.68 -7.19
N LYS A 99 28.82 -19.29 -7.59
CA LYS A 99 28.53 -18.83 -8.97
C LYS A 99 28.99 -17.41 -9.21
N THR A 100 28.97 -16.57 -8.18
CA THR A 100 29.12 -15.12 -8.30
C THR A 100 30.11 -14.56 -7.25
N PRO A 101 31.39 -15.00 -7.27
CA PRO A 101 32.41 -14.61 -6.29
C PRO A 101 32.87 -13.16 -6.42
N ALA A 102 33.42 -12.61 -5.32
CA ALA A 102 34.00 -11.28 -5.28
C ALA A 102 35.12 -11.08 -6.34
N GLY A 103 35.12 -9.90 -6.97
CA GLY A 103 35.95 -9.58 -8.14
C GLY A 103 35.31 -9.92 -9.49
N LYS A 104 34.23 -10.69 -9.54
CA LYS A 104 33.46 -10.93 -10.76
C LYS A 104 32.82 -9.61 -11.24
N ILE A 105 32.99 -9.31 -12.53
CA ILE A 105 32.34 -8.19 -13.21
C ILE A 105 31.41 -8.77 -14.28
N TYR A 106 30.18 -8.29 -14.35
CA TYR A 106 29.20 -8.71 -15.34
C TYR A 106 28.26 -7.56 -15.71
N THR A 107 27.52 -7.75 -16.80
CA THR A 107 26.53 -6.78 -17.29
C THR A 107 25.13 -7.32 -17.03
N VAL A 108 24.23 -6.48 -16.54
CA VAL A 108 22.78 -6.74 -16.57
C VAL A 108 22.15 -5.85 -17.64
N GLU A 109 21.33 -6.44 -18.50
CA GLU A 109 20.55 -5.72 -19.51
C GLU A 109 19.19 -5.28 -18.96
N GLY A 110 18.70 -4.14 -19.46
CA GLY A 110 17.39 -3.61 -19.13
C GLY A 110 16.95 -2.54 -20.13
N PHE A 111 15.85 -1.87 -19.81
CA PHE A 111 15.30 -0.82 -20.66
C PHE A 111 14.52 0.24 -19.88
N VAL A 112 14.51 1.46 -20.42
CA VAL A 112 13.57 2.50 -20.01
C VAL A 112 12.19 2.16 -20.56
N ILE A 113 11.19 2.09 -19.70
CA ILE A 113 9.81 1.80 -20.09
C ILE A 113 9.12 3.04 -20.68
N GLY A 114 8.05 2.85 -21.46
CA GLY A 114 7.36 3.97 -22.12
C GLY A 114 8.13 4.60 -23.28
N ASP A 115 8.98 3.83 -23.96
CA ASP A 115 9.73 4.23 -25.16
C ASP A 115 9.65 3.12 -26.23
N ASN A 116 9.75 3.47 -27.52
CA ASN A 116 9.57 2.54 -28.65
C ASN A 116 10.82 2.43 -29.56
N THR A 117 12.01 2.73 -29.04
CA THR A 117 13.30 2.51 -29.72
C THR A 117 13.54 1.03 -30.03
N THR A 118 13.04 0.13 -29.17
CA THR A 118 12.90 -1.31 -29.42
C THR A 118 11.48 -1.77 -29.07
N GLN A 119 11.18 -3.05 -29.29
CA GLN A 119 9.91 -3.65 -28.86
C GLN A 119 9.67 -3.50 -27.35
N ASN A 120 10.74 -3.59 -26.54
CA ASN A 120 10.66 -3.66 -25.09
C ASN A 120 10.95 -2.32 -24.39
N GLY A 121 11.64 -1.37 -25.03
CA GLY A 121 11.90 -0.03 -24.49
C GLY A 121 13.12 0.68 -25.10
N TYR A 122 13.63 1.72 -24.43
CA TYR A 122 14.95 2.28 -24.75
C TYR A 122 16.03 1.42 -24.06
N PRO A 123 16.97 0.79 -24.78
CA PRO A 123 17.90 -0.18 -24.20
C PRO A 123 18.95 0.49 -23.30
N LEU A 124 19.27 -0.15 -22.18
CA LEU A 124 20.33 0.26 -21.27
C LEU A 124 21.02 -0.94 -20.61
N THR A 125 22.14 -0.69 -19.94
CA THR A 125 22.91 -1.72 -19.24
C THR A 125 23.45 -1.19 -17.91
N ALA A 126 23.52 -2.07 -16.91
CA ALA A 126 24.26 -1.87 -15.67
C ALA A 126 25.54 -2.70 -15.69
N LYS A 127 26.67 -2.07 -15.38
CA LYS A 127 27.92 -2.79 -15.06
C LYS A 127 27.91 -3.12 -13.57
N VAL A 128 27.74 -4.39 -13.25
CA VAL A 128 27.81 -4.91 -11.88
C VAL A 128 29.24 -5.34 -11.57
N THR A 129 29.72 -5.01 -10.38
CA THR A 129 31.01 -5.46 -9.83
C THR A 129 30.77 -6.07 -8.46
N VAL A 130 31.13 -7.34 -8.28
CA VAL A 130 30.99 -8.01 -6.99
C VAL A 130 32.16 -7.64 -6.08
N VAL A 131 31.84 -7.15 -4.89
CA VAL A 131 32.80 -6.65 -3.90
C VAL A 131 32.84 -7.56 -2.65
N LYS A 132 33.87 -7.44 -1.81
CA LYS A 132 33.96 -8.18 -0.53
C LYS A 132 33.30 -7.41 0.63
N GLU A 133 33.29 -6.10 0.46
CA GLU A 133 32.70 -5.10 1.30
C GLU A 133 31.19 -5.33 1.41
N ALA A 134 30.63 -5.20 2.61
CA ALA A 134 29.19 -5.29 2.83
C ALA A 134 28.46 -4.05 2.26
N TRP A 135 27.12 -4.11 2.24
CA TRP A 135 26.33 -2.90 1.97
C TRP A 135 26.65 -1.81 2.99
N ASP A 136 26.79 -0.58 2.53
CA ASP A 136 26.78 0.58 3.42
C ASP A 136 25.38 0.72 4.07
N VAL A 137 25.38 1.07 5.37
CA VAL A 137 24.20 1.08 6.23
C VAL A 137 24.34 2.22 7.24
N PRO A 138 23.35 3.13 7.35
CA PRO A 138 23.37 4.23 8.30
C PRO A 138 23.32 3.71 9.74
N ALA A 139 23.81 4.50 10.70
CA ALA A 139 23.85 4.10 12.11
C ALA A 139 22.46 3.74 12.67
N GLN A 140 22.41 2.82 13.64
CA GLN A 140 21.17 2.34 14.28
C GLN A 140 20.29 3.45 14.89
N LYS A 141 20.88 4.61 15.23
CA LYS A 141 20.15 5.79 15.67
C LYS A 141 19.78 6.63 14.43
N PRO A 142 18.49 6.86 14.14
CA PRO A 142 18.06 7.72 13.03
C PRO A 142 18.68 9.13 13.09
N ILE A 143 18.96 9.70 11.92
CA ILE A 143 19.55 11.03 11.73
C ILE A 143 18.55 12.14 12.09
N ALA A 144 17.25 11.89 11.84
CA ALA A 144 16.15 12.79 12.15
C ALA A 144 14.93 12.02 12.69
N GLN A 145 13.96 12.74 13.25
CA GLN A 145 12.67 12.20 13.67
C GLN A 145 11.52 13.08 13.15
N PRO A 146 10.33 12.54 12.83
CA PRO A 146 9.19 13.35 12.45
C PRO A 146 8.75 14.24 13.61
N LEU A 147 8.44 15.51 13.34
CA LEU A 147 7.89 16.39 14.36
C LEU A 147 6.50 15.90 14.76
N SER A 148 6.29 15.64 16.06
CA SER A 148 5.05 15.06 16.60
C SER A 148 3.78 15.75 16.08
N ILE A 149 2.76 14.96 15.72
CA ILE A 149 1.47 15.46 15.22
C ILE A 149 0.77 16.43 16.18
N CYS A 150 1.03 16.35 17.49
CA CYS A 150 0.53 17.32 18.48
C CYS A 150 1.16 18.72 18.31
N ASN A 151 2.35 18.79 17.69
CA ASN A 151 3.11 20.00 17.41
C ASN A 151 2.92 20.51 15.97
N VAL A 152 2.17 19.81 15.11
CA VAL A 152 1.89 20.22 13.73
C VAL A 152 0.38 20.31 13.50
N LYS A 153 -0.10 21.52 13.22
CA LYS A 153 -1.52 21.82 13.00
C LYS A 153 -1.79 22.07 11.52
N LEU A 154 -2.79 21.38 10.94
CA LEU A 154 -3.32 21.71 9.61
C LEU A 154 -4.10 23.04 9.64
N LEU A 155 -3.85 23.89 8.63
CA LEU A 155 -4.50 25.18 8.40
C LEU A 155 -5.50 25.13 7.22
N ASN A 156 -6.29 26.21 7.12
CA ASN A 156 -7.28 26.47 6.08
C ASN A 156 -8.43 25.45 6.05
N ASN A 157 -9.44 25.71 5.21
CA ASN A 157 -10.35 24.65 4.77
C ASN A 157 -9.77 24.03 3.48
N ASN A 158 -9.75 22.71 3.41
CA ASN A 158 -9.30 21.91 2.27
C ASN A 158 -9.69 20.43 2.49
N ARG A 159 -9.43 19.58 1.50
CA ARG A 159 -9.69 18.13 1.53
C ARG A 159 -9.11 17.45 2.77
N LEU A 160 -7.91 17.84 3.22
CA LEU A 160 -7.23 17.21 4.36
C LEU A 160 -7.92 17.56 5.69
N SER A 161 -8.24 18.85 5.90
CA SER A 161 -8.97 19.29 7.09
C SER A 161 -10.40 18.74 7.13
N HIS A 162 -11.08 18.70 5.98
CA HIS A 162 -12.42 18.12 5.85
C HIS A 162 -12.43 16.62 6.16
N ASN A 163 -11.51 15.85 5.58
CA ASN A 163 -11.38 14.41 5.83
C ASN A 163 -11.06 14.10 7.30
N ARG A 164 -10.19 14.89 7.94
CA ARG A 164 -9.92 14.80 9.39
C ARG A 164 -11.18 15.04 10.20
N ASP A 165 -11.88 16.15 9.98
CA ASP A 165 -13.06 16.52 10.75
C ASP A 165 -14.23 15.53 10.55
N LEU A 166 -14.35 14.96 9.35
CA LEU A 166 -15.30 13.89 9.03
C LEU A 166 -14.96 12.59 9.78
N ASN A 167 -13.69 12.21 9.89
CA ASN A 167 -13.23 11.05 10.66
C ASN A 167 -13.43 11.25 12.18
N ILE A 168 -13.06 12.43 12.72
CA ILE A 168 -13.31 12.77 14.13
C ILE A 168 -14.81 12.64 14.45
N LYS A 169 -15.68 13.18 13.58
CA LYS A 169 -17.13 13.03 13.71
C LYS A 169 -17.58 11.56 13.67
N ALA A 170 -17.00 10.74 12.79
CA ALA A 170 -17.32 9.31 12.69
C ALA A 170 -16.93 8.55 13.97
N LEU A 171 -15.69 8.70 14.44
CA LEU A 171 -15.16 8.13 15.69
C LEU A 171 -16.00 8.50 16.91
N LEU A 172 -16.52 9.74 16.95
CA LEU A 172 -17.41 10.22 18.00
C LEU A 172 -18.87 9.78 17.85
N SER A 173 -19.29 9.30 16.67
CA SER A 173 -20.64 8.73 16.45
C SER A 173 -20.73 7.22 16.70
N LEU A 174 -19.62 6.49 16.62
CA LEU A 174 -19.61 5.04 16.90
C LEU A 174 -20.09 4.72 18.31
N ASP A 175 -20.74 3.56 18.46
CA ASP A 175 -21.03 3.00 19.78
C ASP A 175 -19.77 2.34 20.37
N ILE A 176 -19.31 2.89 21.48
CA ILE A 176 -18.17 2.36 22.24
C ILE A 176 -18.51 1.03 22.96
N THR A 177 -19.79 0.72 23.21
CA THR A 177 -20.16 -0.59 23.80
C THR A 177 -19.87 -1.72 22.82
N GLN A 178 -20.10 -1.51 21.52
CA GLN A 178 -19.82 -2.48 20.47
C GLN A 178 -18.32 -2.86 20.43
N GLN A 179 -17.44 -1.88 20.62
CA GLN A 179 -15.98 -2.05 20.66
C GLN A 179 -15.48 -2.77 21.93
N LEU A 180 -16.37 -3.03 22.90
CA LEU A 180 -16.06 -3.69 24.17
C LEU A 180 -16.78 -5.04 24.33
N TYR A 181 -17.80 -5.32 23.50
CA TYR A 181 -18.65 -6.52 23.59
C TYR A 181 -17.85 -7.83 23.67
N ASN A 182 -16.98 -8.09 22.69
CA ASN A 182 -16.24 -9.36 22.63
C ASN A 182 -15.22 -9.53 23.77
N TYR A 183 -14.67 -8.44 24.30
CA TYR A 183 -13.80 -8.53 25.48
C TYR A 183 -14.64 -8.95 26.69
N ARG A 184 -15.78 -8.31 26.91
CA ARG A 184 -16.67 -8.65 28.02
C ARG A 184 -17.16 -10.10 27.92
N ASP A 185 -17.56 -10.54 26.73
CA ASP A 185 -17.91 -11.93 26.41
C ASP A 185 -16.75 -12.92 26.71
N THR A 186 -15.54 -12.64 26.24
CA THR A 186 -14.37 -13.51 26.42
C THR A 186 -13.82 -13.56 27.86
N TYR A 187 -13.94 -12.50 28.65
CA TYR A 187 -13.56 -12.51 30.07
C TYR A 187 -14.75 -12.78 31.03
N GLY A 188 -15.92 -13.19 30.51
CA GLY A 188 -17.09 -13.56 31.32
C GLY A 188 -17.66 -12.41 32.17
N LEU A 189 -17.66 -11.20 31.61
CA LEU A 189 -18.37 -10.02 32.13
C LEU A 189 -19.75 -9.93 31.49
N ASP A 190 -20.69 -9.24 32.15
CA ASP A 190 -22.06 -9.08 31.62
C ASP A 190 -22.07 -8.25 30.33
N THR A 191 -22.61 -8.79 29.24
CA THR A 191 -22.80 -8.12 27.94
C THR A 191 -24.16 -7.43 27.82
N LYS A 192 -25.05 -7.55 28.81
CA LYS A 192 -26.39 -6.93 28.78
C LYS A 192 -26.31 -5.41 28.62
N GLY A 193 -26.91 -4.90 27.55
CA GLY A 193 -26.90 -3.47 27.20
C GLY A 193 -25.64 -3.01 26.46
N TYR A 194 -24.81 -3.94 25.98
CA TYR A 194 -23.77 -3.69 25.00
C TYR A 194 -24.28 -4.14 23.62
N THR A 195 -24.05 -3.34 22.58
CA THR A 195 -24.36 -3.71 21.20
C THR A 195 -23.45 -4.86 20.76
N GLU A 196 -23.99 -5.86 20.07
CA GLU A 196 -23.19 -6.97 19.55
C GLU A 196 -22.23 -6.49 18.45
N ALA A 197 -21.02 -7.04 18.43
CA ALA A 197 -20.02 -6.70 17.42
C ALA A 197 -20.42 -7.21 16.03
N ASP A 198 -20.09 -6.45 14.99
CA ASP A 198 -20.39 -6.77 13.59
C ASP A 198 -19.10 -6.88 12.74
N GLY A 199 -19.27 -7.10 11.43
CA GLY A 199 -18.16 -7.23 10.49
C GLY A 199 -17.20 -8.37 10.85
N TRP A 200 -15.90 -8.10 10.77
CA TRP A 200 -14.82 -9.03 11.07
C TRP A 200 -14.58 -9.20 12.59
N ASP A 201 -15.13 -8.31 13.43
CA ASP A 201 -15.20 -8.52 14.89
C ASP A 201 -16.48 -9.27 15.33
N SER A 202 -17.35 -9.71 14.42
CA SER A 202 -18.56 -10.47 14.76
C SER A 202 -18.31 -11.68 15.69
N PRO A 203 -19.23 -12.03 16.60
CA PRO A 203 -19.14 -13.28 17.34
C PRO A 203 -18.99 -14.54 16.48
N THR A 204 -19.35 -14.50 15.19
CA THR A 204 -19.22 -15.60 14.23
C THR A 204 -17.90 -15.63 13.43
N THR A 205 -17.00 -14.66 13.62
CA THR A 205 -15.67 -14.60 12.97
C THR A 205 -14.56 -14.75 14.00
N LYS A 206 -13.39 -15.26 13.59
CA LYS A 206 -12.26 -15.51 14.51
C LYS A 206 -11.18 -14.41 14.55
N LEU A 207 -11.45 -13.23 14.00
CA LEU A 207 -10.52 -12.08 13.98
C LEU A 207 -10.81 -11.04 15.10
N LYS A 208 -11.62 -11.41 16.10
CA LYS A 208 -12.26 -10.48 17.05
C LYS A 208 -11.31 -9.49 17.74
N GLY A 209 -11.79 -8.28 17.91
CA GLY A 209 -11.12 -7.14 18.55
C GLY A 209 -10.09 -6.44 17.65
N HIS A 210 -9.98 -6.78 16.36
CA HIS A 210 -9.03 -6.08 15.48
C HIS A 210 -9.52 -4.67 15.17
N GLY A 211 -10.83 -4.49 14.95
CA GLY A 211 -11.46 -3.19 14.73
C GLY A 211 -11.39 -2.33 15.99
N SER A 212 -11.63 -2.94 17.14
CA SER A 212 -11.49 -2.29 18.46
C SER A 212 -10.06 -1.81 18.73
N GLY A 213 -9.04 -2.54 18.27
CA GLY A 213 -7.63 -2.12 18.35
C GLY A 213 -7.32 -0.92 17.44
N HIS A 214 -7.73 -0.97 16.17
CA HIS A 214 -7.64 0.18 15.25
C HIS A 214 -8.39 1.41 15.78
N TYR A 215 -9.57 1.22 16.39
CA TYR A 215 -10.35 2.30 17.00
C TYR A 215 -9.57 3.01 18.12
N MET A 216 -8.78 2.28 18.92
CA MET A 216 -7.90 2.89 19.93
C MET A 216 -6.78 3.76 19.32
N SER A 217 -6.07 3.27 18.29
CA SER A 217 -5.07 4.08 17.56
C SER A 217 -5.71 5.30 16.90
N ALA A 218 -6.88 5.13 16.26
CA ALA A 218 -7.63 6.21 15.62
C ALA A 218 -8.10 7.28 16.63
N LEU A 219 -8.61 6.88 17.80
CA LEU A 219 -8.94 7.81 18.88
C LEU A 219 -7.70 8.59 19.37
N ALA A 220 -6.54 7.94 19.48
CA ALA A 220 -5.29 8.57 19.90
C ALA A 220 -4.77 9.59 18.87
N PHE A 221 -4.78 9.26 17.58
CA PHE A 221 -4.40 10.17 16.49
C PHE A 221 -5.42 11.31 16.29
N ALA A 222 -6.72 11.04 16.46
CA ALA A 222 -7.76 12.07 16.51
C ALA A 222 -7.50 13.07 17.66
N PHE A 223 -7.25 12.55 18.86
CA PHE A 223 -6.97 13.36 20.04
C PHE A 223 -5.73 14.26 19.87
N ALA A 224 -4.67 13.72 19.26
CA ALA A 224 -3.45 14.44 18.95
C ALA A 224 -3.60 15.51 17.84
N SER A 225 -4.47 15.26 16.84
CA SER A 225 -4.72 16.18 15.72
C SER A 225 -5.73 17.29 16.02
N CYS A 226 -6.47 17.19 17.13
CA CYS A 226 -7.25 18.27 17.75
C CYS A 226 -6.35 19.37 18.38
N SER A 227 -5.32 19.82 17.66
CA SER A 227 -4.33 20.79 18.16
C SER A 227 -4.81 22.24 17.98
N GLY A 228 -5.07 22.90 19.11
CA GLY A 228 -5.24 24.35 19.22
C GLY A 228 -6.64 24.82 19.64
N ASN A 229 -6.65 25.99 20.27
CA ASN A 229 -7.65 26.54 21.19
C ASN A 229 -9.01 26.95 20.57
N SER A 230 -9.58 26.15 19.66
CA SER A 230 -10.97 26.34 19.21
C SER A 230 -11.94 25.65 20.18
N SER A 231 -13.09 26.27 20.46
CA SER A 231 -14.13 25.67 21.31
C SER A 231 -14.61 24.31 20.80
N LYS A 232 -14.64 24.12 19.47
CA LYS A 232 -14.92 22.86 18.80
C LYS A 232 -13.88 21.79 19.19
N HIS A 233 -12.59 22.04 18.94
CA HIS A 233 -11.54 21.06 19.21
C HIS A 233 -11.46 20.68 20.69
N GLU A 234 -11.64 21.61 21.63
CA GLU A 234 -11.64 21.29 23.06
C GLU A 234 -12.83 20.40 23.47
N GLN A 235 -14.01 20.59 22.85
CA GLN A 235 -15.17 19.70 23.06
C GLN A 235 -14.94 18.31 22.48
N GLU A 236 -14.44 18.22 21.24
CA GLU A 236 -14.11 16.95 20.59
C GLU A 236 -13.03 16.20 21.38
N LYS A 237 -11.96 16.90 21.78
CA LYS A 237 -10.86 16.36 22.59
C LYS A 237 -11.33 15.89 23.97
N ALA A 238 -12.33 16.54 24.58
CA ALA A 238 -12.91 16.10 25.84
C ALA A 238 -13.71 14.79 25.70
N GLU A 239 -14.54 14.64 24.67
CA GLU A 239 -15.28 13.40 24.43
C GLU A 239 -14.35 12.26 23.96
N LEU A 240 -13.32 12.56 23.15
CA LEU A 240 -12.25 11.62 22.80
C LEU A 240 -11.55 11.13 24.08
N ARG A 241 -11.16 12.01 25.02
CA ARG A 241 -10.56 11.63 26.32
C ARG A 241 -11.45 10.69 27.11
N LYS A 242 -12.76 10.98 27.17
CA LYS A 242 -13.78 10.16 27.86
C LYS A 242 -13.94 8.78 27.21
N ARG A 243 -13.92 8.70 25.87
CA ARG A 243 -13.97 7.43 25.13
C ARG A 243 -12.70 6.60 25.33
N ILE A 244 -11.52 7.21 25.24
CA ILE A 244 -10.25 6.53 25.50
C ILE A 244 -10.20 6.02 26.95
N ARG A 245 -10.57 6.85 27.95
CA ARG A 245 -10.65 6.44 29.36
C ARG A 245 -11.51 5.19 29.53
N ARG A 246 -12.72 5.17 28.95
CA ARG A 246 -13.61 3.99 29.00
C ARG A 246 -12.99 2.74 28.37
N MET A 247 -12.34 2.85 27.21
CA MET A 247 -11.64 1.71 26.59
C MET A 247 -10.57 1.17 27.53
N VAL A 248 -9.68 2.02 28.03
CA VAL A 248 -8.55 1.62 28.89
C VAL A 248 -9.03 1.02 30.21
N ASP A 249 -10.05 1.61 30.84
CA ASP A 249 -10.62 1.13 32.10
C ASP A 249 -11.32 -0.24 31.94
N GLU A 250 -12.18 -0.42 30.94
CA GLU A 250 -12.86 -1.71 30.73
C GLU A 250 -11.92 -2.82 30.22
N LEU A 251 -10.90 -2.47 29.42
CA LEU A 251 -9.85 -3.42 29.01
C LEU A 251 -8.96 -3.84 30.18
N ARG A 252 -8.67 -2.95 31.15
CA ARG A 252 -7.94 -3.34 32.36
C ARG A 252 -8.76 -4.30 33.22
N LEU A 253 -10.05 -4.03 33.42
CA LEU A 253 -10.98 -4.92 34.13
C LEU A 253 -11.07 -6.32 33.48
N CYS A 254 -10.86 -6.42 32.17
CA CYS A 254 -10.73 -7.70 31.46
C CYS A 254 -9.38 -8.38 31.78
N GLN A 255 -8.27 -7.68 31.58
CA GLN A 255 -6.90 -8.22 31.76
C GLN A 255 -6.66 -8.72 33.19
N GLU A 256 -7.13 -8.00 34.21
CA GLU A 256 -6.91 -8.37 35.62
C GLU A 256 -7.59 -9.69 36.02
N ARG A 257 -8.57 -10.19 35.23
CA ARG A 257 -9.14 -11.54 35.44
C ARG A 257 -8.19 -12.69 35.10
N THR A 258 -7.04 -12.40 34.49
CA THR A 258 -5.96 -13.37 34.21
C THR A 258 -4.95 -13.48 35.35
N PHE A 259 -5.03 -12.63 36.39
CA PHE A 259 -4.02 -12.52 37.44
C PHE A 259 -4.20 -13.58 38.54
N VAL A 260 -4.15 -14.85 38.15
CA VAL A 260 -4.33 -16.01 39.05
C VAL A 260 -3.00 -16.38 39.68
N TRP A 261 -2.93 -16.37 41.02
CA TRP A 261 -1.78 -16.87 41.76
C TRP A 261 -1.88 -18.39 41.94
N ASP A 262 -0.83 -19.12 41.57
CA ASP A 262 -0.70 -20.55 41.77
C ASP A 262 0.21 -20.83 42.99
N SER A 263 -0.36 -21.42 44.03
CA SER A 263 0.34 -21.77 45.28
C SER A 263 1.33 -22.93 45.13
N THR A 264 1.20 -23.75 44.08
CA THR A 264 2.07 -24.89 43.77
C THR A 264 3.32 -24.42 43.02
N LEU A 265 3.14 -23.48 42.09
CA LEU A 265 4.22 -22.85 41.32
C LEU A 265 4.90 -21.71 42.11
N ASN A 266 4.24 -21.20 43.17
CA ASN A 266 4.65 -20.04 43.98
C ASN A 266 4.90 -18.77 43.14
N ARG A 267 4.02 -18.53 42.17
CA ARG A 267 4.00 -17.38 41.27
C ARG A 267 2.61 -17.24 40.63
N TYR A 268 2.41 -16.21 39.81
CA TYR A 268 1.24 -16.18 38.92
C TYR A 268 1.30 -17.29 37.87
N TRP A 269 0.13 -17.77 37.46
CA TRP A 269 -0.04 -18.62 36.28
C TRP A 269 0.31 -17.80 35.02
N GLU A 270 1.16 -18.33 34.16
CA GLU A 270 1.77 -17.59 33.04
C GLU A 270 1.47 -18.25 31.69
N ALA A 271 1.77 -17.53 30.60
CA ALA A 271 1.53 -17.99 29.22
C ALA A 271 2.22 -19.32 28.88
N ARG A 272 3.32 -19.66 29.57
CA ARG A 272 4.03 -20.94 29.46
C ARG A 272 3.31 -22.15 30.06
N ASP A 273 2.42 -21.93 31.02
CA ASP A 273 1.74 -22.99 31.77
C ASP A 273 0.45 -23.43 31.07
N PHE A 274 -0.20 -22.51 30.38
CA PHE A 274 -1.30 -22.80 29.47
C PHE A 274 -0.87 -23.75 28.35
N ALA A 275 -1.70 -24.75 28.02
CA ALA A 275 -1.50 -25.64 26.87
C ALA A 275 -0.06 -26.19 26.72
N PRO A 276 0.43 -27.04 27.67
CA PRO A 276 1.62 -27.86 27.49
C PRO A 276 1.53 -28.73 26.23
N GLU A 277 2.68 -29.24 25.77
CA GLU A 277 2.84 -29.76 24.40
C GLU A 277 1.91 -30.93 24.05
N GLU A 278 1.73 -31.86 24.99
CA GLU A 278 0.84 -33.01 24.87
C GLU A 278 -0.63 -32.58 24.73
N GLN A 279 -1.07 -31.59 25.51
CA GLN A 279 -2.42 -31.01 25.41
C GLN A 279 -2.59 -30.27 24.09
N LEU A 280 -1.63 -29.40 23.75
CA LEU A 280 -1.64 -28.54 22.57
C LEU A 280 -1.80 -29.32 21.24
N ILE A 281 -1.17 -30.48 21.13
CA ILE A 281 -1.29 -31.37 19.97
C ILE A 281 -2.74 -31.88 19.80
N GLN A 282 -3.45 -32.13 20.91
CA GLN A 282 -4.84 -32.57 20.93
C GLN A 282 -5.85 -31.40 20.79
N MET A 283 -5.42 -30.15 21.02
CA MET A 283 -6.29 -28.98 20.91
C MET A 283 -6.79 -28.79 19.47
N LYS A 284 -8.08 -28.47 19.39
CA LYS A 284 -8.82 -28.12 18.16
C LYS A 284 -9.19 -26.64 18.18
N GLY A 285 -9.44 -26.07 17.01
CA GLY A 285 -9.86 -24.67 16.87
C GLY A 285 -11.34 -24.49 16.52
N ASN A 286 -12.17 -25.54 16.55
CA ASN A 286 -13.57 -25.41 16.13
C ASN A 286 -14.42 -24.59 17.13
N TRP A 287 -15.56 -24.09 16.68
CA TRP A 287 -16.43 -23.21 17.48
C TRP A 287 -16.85 -23.79 18.84
N LYS A 288 -17.08 -25.11 18.96
CA LYS A 288 -17.42 -25.73 20.25
C LYS A 288 -16.26 -25.64 21.23
N ASP A 289 -15.04 -25.93 20.77
CA ASP A 289 -13.84 -25.83 21.59
C ASP A 289 -13.48 -24.36 21.89
N PHE A 290 -13.70 -23.43 20.94
CA PHE A 290 -13.56 -21.98 21.16
C PHE A 290 -14.46 -21.48 22.31
N ASP A 291 -15.74 -21.84 22.31
CA ASP A 291 -16.68 -21.50 23.39
C ASP A 291 -16.41 -22.27 24.70
N GLU A 292 -15.66 -23.37 24.66
CA GLU A 292 -15.20 -24.07 25.87
C GLU A 292 -14.02 -23.32 26.50
N TYR A 293 -12.98 -23.00 25.72
CA TYR A 293 -11.84 -22.20 26.19
C TYR A 293 -12.24 -20.77 26.62
N LYS A 294 -13.31 -20.20 26.04
CA LYS A 294 -13.85 -18.88 26.44
C LYS A 294 -14.28 -18.81 27.92
N LYS A 295 -14.67 -19.94 28.51
CA LYS A 295 -15.16 -20.00 29.90
C LYS A 295 -14.04 -19.95 30.94
N ASP A 296 -12.78 -20.18 30.52
CA ASP A 296 -11.63 -20.34 31.41
C ASP A 296 -10.53 -19.29 31.21
N TYR A 297 -10.92 -18.02 31.15
CA TYR A 297 -10.02 -16.86 31.11
C TYR A 297 -8.98 -16.80 32.25
N ARG A 298 -9.21 -17.55 33.34
CA ARG A 298 -8.29 -17.66 34.48
C ARG A 298 -6.95 -18.28 34.10
N HIS A 299 -6.95 -19.26 33.19
CA HIS A 299 -5.75 -19.97 32.78
C HIS A 299 -5.12 -19.44 31.48
N TYR A 300 -5.54 -18.27 30.98
CA TYR A 300 -4.91 -17.63 29.80
C TYR A 300 -3.47 -17.16 30.06
N GLY A 301 -3.09 -17.00 31.33
CA GLY A 301 -1.77 -16.52 31.74
C GLY A 301 -1.77 -15.02 32.02
N TYR A 302 -1.05 -14.64 33.09
CA TYR A 302 -0.90 -13.26 33.56
C TYR A 302 -0.62 -12.28 32.41
N GLY A 303 -1.44 -11.24 32.30
CA GLY A 303 -1.26 -10.13 31.37
C GLY A 303 -1.93 -10.31 30.00
N TYR A 304 -2.52 -11.47 29.71
CA TYR A 304 -3.24 -11.68 28.46
C TYR A 304 -4.42 -10.71 28.32
N LEU A 305 -4.49 -10.05 27.16
CA LEU A 305 -5.65 -9.26 26.75
C LEU A 305 -5.84 -9.39 25.24
N ASN A 306 -6.98 -9.94 24.86
CA ASN A 306 -7.52 -10.00 23.50
C ASN A 306 -9.03 -10.33 23.59
N ALA A 307 -9.80 -10.02 22.55
CA ALA A 307 -11.19 -10.41 22.40
C ALA A 307 -11.39 -11.90 22.03
N ILE A 308 -10.33 -12.64 21.70
CA ILE A 308 -10.33 -14.10 21.49
C ILE A 308 -9.69 -14.87 22.67
N PRO A 309 -10.06 -16.13 22.93
CA PRO A 309 -9.40 -16.98 23.92
C PRO A 309 -7.91 -17.25 23.62
N ALA A 310 -7.07 -17.37 24.66
CA ALA A 310 -5.64 -17.68 24.53
C ALA A 310 -5.32 -19.02 23.82
N ALA A 311 -6.30 -19.91 23.67
CA ALA A 311 -6.20 -21.09 22.83
C ALA A 311 -5.87 -20.77 21.36
N HIS A 312 -6.43 -19.68 20.82
CA HIS A 312 -6.29 -19.30 19.41
C HIS A 312 -4.85 -18.89 19.04
N PRO A 313 -4.14 -18.01 19.80
CA PRO A 313 -2.71 -17.76 19.60
C PRO A 313 -1.77 -18.89 20.05
N ALA A 314 -2.25 -19.93 20.74
CA ALA A 314 -1.47 -21.14 20.99
C ALA A 314 -1.55 -22.13 19.81
N LEU A 315 -2.73 -22.30 19.20
CA LEU A 315 -2.95 -23.27 18.11
C LEU A 315 -2.03 -23.08 16.89
N ILE A 316 -1.55 -21.86 16.60
CA ILE A 316 -0.60 -21.62 15.50
C ILE A 316 0.76 -22.32 15.69
N GLU A 317 1.15 -22.66 16.94
CA GLU A 317 2.33 -23.47 17.24
C GLU A 317 2.22 -24.88 16.64
N CYS A 318 1.01 -25.44 16.54
CA CYS A 318 0.71 -26.69 15.84
C CYS A 318 0.45 -26.50 14.33
N TYR A 319 0.87 -25.37 13.75
CA TYR A 319 0.75 -25.04 12.33
C TYR A 319 -0.69 -25.09 11.80
N ARG A 320 -1.69 -24.85 12.65
CA ARG A 320 -3.11 -24.89 12.24
C ARG A 320 -3.40 -23.80 11.19
N ALA A 321 -4.01 -24.20 10.07
CA ALA A 321 -4.15 -23.36 8.87
C ALA A 321 -5.19 -22.21 9.04
N TYR A 322 -5.26 -21.32 8.04
CA TYR A 322 -6.32 -20.33 7.94
C TYR A 322 -7.63 -20.99 7.50
N ASN A 323 -8.63 -20.96 8.39
CA ASN A 323 -9.98 -21.50 8.21
C ASN A 323 -10.85 -20.97 9.36
N ASN A 324 -12.05 -20.42 9.07
CA ASN A 324 -12.87 -19.76 10.09
C ASN A 324 -13.63 -20.78 10.95
N GLU A 325 -13.93 -21.97 10.46
CA GLU A 325 -14.71 -22.97 11.22
C GLU A 325 -13.86 -23.85 12.15
N ASP A 326 -12.84 -24.54 11.65
CA ASP A 326 -12.05 -25.56 12.36
C ASP A 326 -10.76 -25.07 13.02
N TRP A 327 -10.13 -24.01 12.48
CA TRP A 327 -8.78 -23.59 12.86
C TRP A 327 -8.69 -22.11 13.24
N VAL A 328 -7.64 -21.40 12.81
CA VAL A 328 -7.30 -20.06 13.28
C VAL A 328 -7.44 -19.01 12.17
N TRP A 329 -7.56 -17.75 12.57
CA TRP A 329 -7.49 -16.58 11.69
C TRP A 329 -6.59 -15.56 12.38
N ALA A 330 -5.42 -15.27 11.77
CA ALA A 330 -4.44 -14.26 12.14
C ALA A 330 -4.36 -13.90 13.66
N PRO A 331 -4.10 -14.87 14.56
CA PRO A 331 -4.17 -14.63 16.01
C PRO A 331 -3.30 -13.46 16.47
N TYR A 332 -2.05 -13.40 16.03
CA TYR A 332 -1.11 -12.35 16.46
C TYR A 332 -1.35 -11.01 15.76
N TYR A 333 -1.98 -10.97 14.58
CA TYR A 333 -2.45 -9.72 13.97
C TYR A 333 -3.44 -8.97 14.87
N THR A 334 -4.35 -9.69 15.53
CA THR A 334 -5.34 -9.08 16.44
C THR A 334 -4.66 -8.53 17.70
N ILE A 335 -3.79 -9.33 18.35
CA ILE A 335 -2.97 -8.92 19.51
C ILE A 335 -2.19 -7.64 19.18
N HIS A 336 -1.59 -7.59 17.98
CA HIS A 336 -0.90 -6.40 17.47
C HIS A 336 -1.82 -5.16 17.41
N LYS A 337 -3.07 -5.25 16.98
CA LYS A 337 -3.97 -4.06 16.94
C LYS A 337 -4.29 -3.52 18.33
N GLN A 338 -4.56 -4.40 19.30
CA GLN A 338 -4.79 -3.94 20.68
C GLN A 338 -3.52 -3.34 21.29
N LEU A 339 -2.37 -4.00 21.07
CA LEU A 339 -1.07 -3.54 21.56
C LEU A 339 -0.69 -2.17 20.97
N ALA A 340 -0.83 -2.01 19.65
CA ALA A 340 -0.59 -0.74 18.96
C ALA A 340 -1.53 0.36 19.47
N GLY A 341 -2.84 0.08 19.59
CA GLY A 341 -3.82 1.03 20.10
C GLY A 341 -3.51 1.54 21.51
N LEU A 342 -3.11 0.66 22.42
CA LEU A 342 -2.72 1.04 23.78
C LEU A 342 -1.39 1.83 23.82
N ILE A 343 -0.42 1.46 22.99
CA ILE A 343 0.84 2.20 22.82
C ILE A 343 0.57 3.59 22.24
N ASP A 344 -0.29 3.72 21.23
CA ASP A 344 -0.62 5.00 20.61
C ASP A 344 -1.39 5.91 21.58
N ILE A 345 -2.33 5.36 22.37
CA ILE A 345 -2.97 6.07 23.50
C ILE A 345 -1.91 6.61 24.46
N ALA A 346 -1.01 5.75 24.94
CA ALA A 346 0.01 6.12 25.91
C ALA A 346 1.03 7.16 25.39
N ASN A 347 1.21 7.26 24.08
CA ASN A 347 2.08 8.27 23.43
C ASN A 347 1.39 9.61 23.14
N HIS A 348 0.05 9.67 23.10
CA HIS A 348 -0.69 10.81 22.55
C HIS A 348 -1.68 11.50 23.50
N ILE A 349 -2.15 10.82 24.56
CA ILE A 349 -3.10 11.42 25.50
C ILE A 349 -2.40 12.34 26.52
N ASP A 350 -3.03 13.48 26.86
CA ASP A 350 -2.49 14.44 27.84
C ASP A 350 -2.88 14.15 29.30
N ASP A 351 -3.76 13.16 29.51
CA ASP A 351 -4.17 12.67 30.82
C ASP A 351 -3.23 11.54 31.26
N LYS A 352 -2.30 11.86 32.17
CA LYS A 352 -1.28 10.92 32.64
C LYS A 352 -1.85 9.65 33.29
N GLU A 353 -3.01 9.71 33.94
CA GLU A 353 -3.61 8.51 34.55
C GLU A 353 -4.05 7.51 33.48
N ILE A 354 -4.62 8.00 32.37
CA ILE A 354 -5.00 7.16 31.23
C ILE A 354 -3.75 6.65 30.51
N ALA A 355 -2.74 7.52 30.30
CA ALA A 355 -1.49 7.16 29.63
C ALA A 355 -0.73 6.04 30.38
N ASP A 356 -0.53 6.20 31.69
CA ASP A 356 0.15 5.21 32.54
C ASP A 356 -0.61 3.88 32.58
N LYS A 357 -1.95 3.93 32.63
CA LYS A 357 -2.81 2.74 32.64
C LYS A 357 -2.79 2.00 31.30
N ALA A 358 -2.83 2.72 30.18
CA ALA A 358 -2.69 2.13 28.85
C ALA A 358 -1.30 1.50 28.64
N LEU A 359 -0.24 2.17 29.09
CA LEU A 359 1.13 1.64 29.05
C LEU A 359 1.28 0.38 29.93
N LEU A 360 0.66 0.35 31.11
CA LEU A 360 0.66 -0.84 31.98
C LEU A 360 -0.02 -2.04 31.31
N ILE A 361 -1.20 -1.85 30.70
CA ILE A 361 -1.90 -2.92 29.96
C ILE A 361 -1.02 -3.43 28.82
N ALA A 362 -0.47 -2.52 28.00
CA ALA A 362 0.42 -2.85 26.89
C ALA A 362 1.68 -3.62 27.35
N LYS A 363 2.28 -3.21 28.47
CA LYS A 363 3.43 -3.88 29.09
C LYS A 363 3.10 -5.30 29.48
N ASP A 364 2.01 -5.49 30.23
CA ASP A 364 1.58 -6.82 30.70
C ASP A 364 1.26 -7.75 29.51
N MET A 365 0.66 -7.22 28.43
CA MET A 365 0.48 -7.95 27.15
C MET A 365 1.80 -8.33 26.48
N GLY A 366 2.75 -7.39 26.39
CA GLY A 366 4.06 -7.62 25.76
C GLY A 366 4.89 -8.67 26.51
N LEU A 367 4.81 -8.67 27.84
CA LEU A 367 5.44 -9.66 28.70
C LEU A 367 4.74 -11.03 28.64
N TRP A 368 3.41 -11.09 28.43
CA TRP A 368 2.71 -12.33 28.11
C TRP A 368 3.22 -12.93 26.79
N VAL A 369 3.35 -12.11 25.73
CA VAL A 369 3.86 -12.57 24.42
C VAL A 369 5.31 -13.07 24.54
N TRP A 370 6.17 -12.35 25.26
CA TRP A 370 7.52 -12.82 25.57
C TRP A 370 7.48 -14.20 26.24
N ASN A 371 6.69 -14.34 27.31
CA ASN A 371 6.61 -15.55 28.10
C ASN A 371 6.13 -16.75 27.28
N ARG A 372 5.10 -16.57 26.43
CA ARG A 372 4.62 -17.63 25.54
C ARG A 372 5.73 -18.04 24.58
N MET A 373 6.28 -17.09 23.83
CA MET A 373 7.23 -17.38 22.77
C MET A 373 8.54 -17.98 23.30
N HIS A 374 9.08 -17.43 24.39
CA HIS A 374 10.36 -17.86 24.99
C HIS A 374 10.31 -19.31 25.47
N TYR A 375 9.21 -19.75 26.11
CA TYR A 375 9.09 -21.09 26.67
C TYR A 375 8.41 -22.13 25.76
N ARG A 376 7.69 -21.71 24.71
CA ARG A 376 6.84 -22.61 23.90
C ARG A 376 7.26 -22.70 22.43
N THR A 377 8.21 -21.88 21.97
CA THR A 377 8.62 -21.84 20.56
C THR A 377 10.14 -21.87 20.37
N TYR A 378 10.59 -22.31 19.20
CA TYR A 378 12.00 -22.39 18.83
C TYR A 378 12.22 -21.94 17.38
N MET A 379 13.49 -21.86 16.95
CA MET A 379 13.86 -21.55 15.57
C MET A 379 14.83 -22.61 15.05
N LYS A 380 14.42 -23.37 14.03
CA LYS A 380 15.28 -24.31 13.28
C LYS A 380 15.04 -24.08 11.79
N LYS A 381 16.06 -23.55 11.08
CA LYS A 381 16.02 -23.32 9.62
C LYS A 381 16.26 -24.63 8.84
N GLU A 382 17.26 -25.42 9.27
CA GLU A 382 17.72 -26.62 8.55
C GLU A 382 16.75 -27.81 8.55
N GLY A 383 16.91 -28.68 7.55
CA GLY A 383 16.15 -29.92 7.37
C GLY A 383 14.97 -29.78 6.39
N SER A 384 14.24 -30.87 6.21
CA SER A 384 12.98 -30.85 5.46
C SER A 384 11.88 -30.11 6.23
N LYS A 385 10.78 -29.78 5.56
CA LYS A 385 9.58 -29.23 6.22
C LYS A 385 9.04 -30.19 7.30
N ALA A 386 9.10 -31.50 7.07
CA ALA A 386 8.74 -32.49 8.09
C ALA A 386 9.66 -32.40 9.33
N ASP A 387 10.99 -32.31 9.13
CA ASP A 387 11.97 -32.18 10.23
C ASP A 387 11.83 -30.86 11.01
N ARG A 388 11.22 -29.84 10.41
CA ARG A 388 10.88 -28.57 11.05
C ARG A 388 9.55 -28.59 11.78
N GLN A 389 8.55 -29.33 11.27
CA GLN A 389 7.21 -29.45 11.85
C GLN A 389 7.02 -30.63 12.82
N ALA A 390 8.01 -31.53 12.93
CA ALA A 390 7.97 -32.71 13.80
C ALA A 390 7.73 -32.41 15.31
N LYS A 391 7.95 -31.15 15.73
CA LYS A 391 7.57 -30.61 17.04
C LYS A 391 6.78 -29.30 16.83
N PRO A 392 5.76 -28.99 17.65
CA PRO A 392 5.09 -27.68 17.63
C PRO A 392 6.04 -26.52 17.95
N GLY A 393 5.76 -25.35 17.40
CA GLY A 393 6.41 -24.09 17.80
C GLY A 393 7.67 -23.70 17.00
N ASN A 394 7.95 -24.27 15.83
CA ASN A 394 9.05 -23.79 14.98
C ASN A 394 8.64 -22.53 14.20
N ARG A 395 9.17 -21.39 14.64
CA ARG A 395 8.81 -20.06 14.12
C ARG A 395 9.10 -19.88 12.62
N TYR A 396 10.05 -20.64 12.07
CA TYR A 396 10.33 -20.68 10.62
C TYR A 396 9.11 -21.06 9.77
N GLU A 397 8.31 -22.04 10.23
CA GLU A 397 7.11 -22.48 9.49
C GLU A 397 5.88 -21.67 9.90
N MET A 398 5.72 -21.35 11.20
CA MET A 398 4.57 -20.59 11.74
C MET A 398 4.33 -19.27 10.99
N TRP A 399 5.38 -18.45 10.82
CA TRP A 399 5.29 -17.12 10.22
C TRP A 399 5.44 -17.11 8.69
N ASN A 400 5.46 -18.28 8.06
CA ASN A 400 5.44 -18.42 6.59
C ASN A 400 4.09 -19.00 6.10
N MET A 401 3.10 -19.15 7.00
CA MET A 401 1.75 -19.60 6.68
C MET A 401 0.86 -18.43 6.22
N TYR A 402 0.09 -18.64 5.15
CA TYR A 402 -0.86 -17.67 4.61
C TYR A 402 -1.98 -17.36 5.63
N ILE A 403 -2.15 -16.08 5.99
CA ILE A 403 -3.11 -15.49 6.95
C ILE A 403 -3.06 -16.05 8.39
N ALA A 404 -2.99 -17.36 8.61
CA ALA A 404 -2.80 -17.94 9.95
C ALA A 404 -1.45 -17.55 10.57
N GLY A 405 -0.42 -17.40 9.75
CA GLY A 405 0.88 -16.85 10.12
C GLY A 405 0.96 -15.32 10.05
N GLU A 406 -0.17 -14.60 9.95
CA GLU A 406 -0.17 -13.14 9.94
C GLU A 406 -0.09 -12.58 11.37
N VAL A 407 0.96 -11.79 11.59
CA VAL A 407 1.31 -11.20 12.89
C VAL A 407 1.25 -9.66 12.84
N GLY A 408 1.02 -9.07 11.67
CA GLY A 408 1.12 -7.63 11.46
C GLY A 408 2.43 -7.04 12.03
N GLY A 409 2.33 -5.92 12.74
CA GLY A 409 3.43 -5.20 13.36
C GLY A 409 3.71 -5.62 14.81
N MET A 410 3.60 -6.92 15.16
CA MET A 410 3.97 -7.39 16.51
C MET A 410 5.41 -6.99 16.89
N ALA A 411 6.38 -7.19 15.98
CA ALA A 411 7.77 -6.79 16.20
C ALA A 411 7.94 -5.27 16.37
N GLU A 412 7.22 -4.46 15.59
CA GLU A 412 7.22 -3.00 15.73
C GLU A 412 6.68 -2.59 17.11
N SER A 413 5.53 -3.15 17.50
CA SER A 413 4.83 -2.77 18.73
C SER A 413 5.62 -3.18 19.97
N LEU A 414 6.23 -4.37 19.98
CA LEU A 414 7.11 -4.81 21.06
C LEU A 414 8.40 -3.97 21.14
N SER A 415 8.97 -3.59 19.99
CA SER A 415 10.12 -2.67 19.95
C SER A 415 9.76 -1.29 20.51
N ARG A 416 8.67 -0.67 20.03
CA ARG A 416 8.14 0.62 20.54
C ARG A 416 7.84 0.57 22.04
N LEU A 417 7.24 -0.51 22.52
CA LEU A 417 6.96 -0.70 23.94
C LEU A 417 8.25 -0.83 24.77
N SER A 418 9.30 -1.46 24.23
CA SER A 418 10.63 -1.50 24.85
C SER A 418 11.28 -0.12 24.92
N GLU A 419 10.97 0.81 24.01
CA GLU A 419 11.41 2.22 24.09
C GLU A 419 10.74 2.95 25.29
N MET A 420 9.52 2.56 25.67
CA MET A 420 8.70 3.19 26.72
C MET A 420 8.89 2.60 28.14
N VAL A 421 9.43 1.38 28.27
CA VAL A 421 9.62 0.71 29.56
C VAL A 421 11.00 0.98 30.15
N SER A 422 11.03 1.36 31.44
CA SER A 422 12.25 1.75 32.16
C SER A 422 12.98 0.59 32.87
N ASP A 423 12.30 -0.51 33.19
CA ASP A 423 12.95 -1.66 33.80
C ASP A 423 13.83 -2.40 32.77
N PRO A 424 15.12 -2.68 33.07
CA PRO A 424 16.05 -3.24 32.10
C PRO A 424 15.75 -4.71 31.75
N ILE A 425 15.12 -5.48 32.65
CA ILE A 425 14.76 -6.88 32.40
C ILE A 425 13.50 -6.93 31.54
N GLU A 426 12.47 -6.15 31.88
CA GLU A 426 11.26 -6.04 31.07
C GLU A 426 11.57 -5.51 29.66
N LYS A 427 12.44 -4.49 29.55
CA LYS A 427 12.93 -3.97 28.26
C LYS A 427 13.66 -5.04 27.44
N ALA A 428 14.58 -5.79 28.05
CA ALA A 428 15.32 -6.86 27.35
C ALA A 428 14.38 -7.96 26.84
N ARG A 429 13.38 -8.36 27.65
CA ARG A 429 12.33 -9.33 27.27
C ARG A 429 11.49 -8.85 26.10
N LEU A 430 11.10 -7.57 26.08
CA LEU A 430 10.33 -6.98 24.97
C LEU A 430 11.13 -6.94 23.66
N ILE A 431 12.43 -6.64 23.72
CA ILE A 431 13.33 -6.71 22.56
C ILE A 431 13.52 -8.16 22.09
N GLU A 432 13.69 -9.12 23.00
CA GLU A 432 13.74 -10.55 22.63
C GLU A 432 12.44 -11.00 21.95
N ALA A 433 11.29 -10.60 22.50
CA ALA A 433 9.97 -10.92 21.97
C ALA A 433 9.71 -10.34 20.58
N ALA A 434 10.21 -9.14 20.28
CA ALA A 434 10.10 -8.54 18.95
C ALA A 434 10.76 -9.42 17.88
N ASN A 435 11.99 -9.90 18.14
CA ASN A 435 12.77 -10.72 17.21
C ASN A 435 12.23 -12.16 17.07
N TYR A 436 11.30 -12.60 17.92
CA TYR A 436 10.61 -13.89 17.70
C TYR A 436 9.66 -13.87 16.51
N PHE A 437 9.23 -12.69 16.03
CA PHE A 437 8.36 -12.56 14.85
C PHE A 437 9.11 -12.53 13.51
N ASP A 438 10.44 -12.73 13.52
CA ASP A 438 11.24 -12.91 12.31
C ASP A 438 10.79 -14.14 11.51
N SER A 439 10.63 -13.98 10.19
CA SER A 439 10.23 -15.05 9.27
C SER A 439 11.34 -15.33 8.25
N PRO A 440 12.33 -16.20 8.55
CA PRO A 440 13.54 -16.34 7.73
C PRO A 440 13.27 -16.82 6.29
N ALA A 441 12.21 -17.59 6.07
CA ALA A 441 11.74 -18.04 4.74
C ALA A 441 11.34 -16.88 3.79
N PHE A 442 11.18 -15.68 4.34
CA PHE A 442 10.94 -14.43 3.62
C PHE A 442 12.08 -13.43 3.83
N PHE A 443 12.59 -13.30 5.06
CA PHE A 443 13.60 -12.31 5.42
C PHE A 443 15.00 -12.62 4.85
N ASP A 444 15.48 -13.87 4.90
CA ASP A 444 16.86 -14.18 4.48
C ASP A 444 17.08 -13.89 2.97
N PRO A 445 16.15 -14.23 2.04
CA PRO A 445 16.30 -13.88 0.62
C PRO A 445 16.19 -12.38 0.37
N VAL A 446 15.22 -11.68 0.99
CA VAL A 446 15.03 -10.23 0.76
C VAL A 446 16.17 -9.41 1.38
N ALA A 447 16.78 -9.85 2.50
CA ALA A 447 18.02 -9.27 3.02
C ALA A 447 19.20 -9.41 2.03
N LYS A 448 19.23 -10.48 1.24
CA LYS A 448 20.15 -10.69 0.09
C LYS A 448 19.70 -10.02 -1.22
N ASN A 449 18.64 -9.21 -1.20
CA ASN A 449 18.03 -8.55 -2.35
C ASN A 449 17.49 -9.51 -3.43
N VAL A 450 17.19 -10.76 -3.05
CA VAL A 450 16.47 -11.74 -3.88
C VAL A 450 14.96 -11.55 -3.63
N ASP A 451 14.18 -11.37 -4.69
CA ASP A 451 12.78 -10.98 -4.57
C ASP A 451 11.88 -12.19 -4.23
N HIS A 452 11.73 -12.45 -2.93
CA HIS A 452 10.72 -13.35 -2.36
C HIS A 452 9.40 -12.62 -2.03
N ILE A 453 9.15 -11.43 -2.59
CA ILE A 453 7.92 -10.65 -2.40
C ILE A 453 6.80 -11.24 -3.27
N ARG A 454 7.14 -11.66 -4.50
CA ARG A 454 6.22 -12.28 -5.47
C ARG A 454 5.34 -13.37 -4.84
N THR A 455 4.06 -13.41 -5.23
CA THR A 455 3.06 -14.43 -4.79
C THR A 455 2.74 -14.49 -3.28
N ARG A 456 3.11 -13.47 -2.49
CA ARG A 456 2.73 -13.37 -1.06
C ARG A 456 1.53 -12.44 -0.84
N HIS A 457 0.80 -12.64 0.25
CA HIS A 457 -0.22 -11.70 0.74
C HIS A 457 0.45 -10.38 1.14
N ALA A 458 0.02 -9.25 0.57
CA ALA A 458 0.80 -8.02 0.66
C ALA A 458 0.79 -7.41 2.07
N ASN A 459 -0.40 -7.20 2.65
CA ASN A 459 -0.55 -6.59 3.96
C ASN A 459 -0.09 -7.48 5.13
N GLN A 460 0.01 -8.81 4.94
CA GLN A 460 0.68 -9.68 5.93
C GLN A 460 2.17 -9.33 6.08
N HIS A 461 2.85 -8.99 4.99
CA HIS A 461 4.32 -8.92 4.96
C HIS A 461 4.88 -7.50 5.12
N ILE A 462 4.18 -6.45 4.67
CA ILE A 462 4.67 -5.06 4.81
C ILE A 462 4.87 -4.65 6.29
N PRO A 463 3.94 -4.93 7.24
CA PRO A 463 4.12 -4.60 8.66
C PRO A 463 5.27 -5.38 9.32
N MET A 464 5.57 -6.60 8.85
CA MET A 464 6.72 -7.36 9.35
C MET A 464 8.04 -6.68 9.00
N ILE A 465 8.10 -6.01 7.84
CA ILE A 465 9.26 -5.22 7.41
C ILE A 465 9.39 -3.90 8.19
N VAL A 466 8.26 -3.25 8.54
CA VAL A 466 8.26 -2.12 9.49
C VAL A 466 8.80 -2.56 10.86
N GLY A 467 8.38 -3.75 11.32
CA GLY A 467 8.90 -4.38 12.53
C GLY A 467 10.40 -4.65 12.48
N ALA A 468 10.90 -5.22 11.37
CA ALA A 468 12.33 -5.43 11.17
C ALA A 468 13.14 -4.12 11.27
N LEU A 469 12.68 -3.03 10.65
CA LEU A 469 13.36 -1.73 10.75
C LEU A 469 13.39 -1.18 12.20
N ARG A 470 12.40 -1.52 13.04
CA ARG A 470 12.41 -1.21 14.48
C ARG A 470 13.31 -2.14 15.32
N SER A 471 13.44 -3.42 14.93
CA SER A 471 14.50 -4.27 15.47
C SER A 471 15.89 -3.68 15.20
N TYR A 472 16.13 -3.07 14.03
CA TYR A 472 17.41 -2.41 13.72
C TYR A 472 17.78 -1.30 14.71
N ILE A 473 16.83 -0.42 15.07
CA ILE A 473 17.04 0.63 16.09
C ILE A 473 17.46 0.03 17.44
N SER A 474 16.92 -1.14 17.77
CA SER A 474 17.09 -1.79 19.07
C SER A 474 18.37 -2.63 19.19
N ASN A 475 18.86 -3.20 18.07
CA ASN A 475 19.94 -4.21 18.10
C ASN A 475 21.13 -3.93 17.16
N GLY A 476 21.03 -2.95 16.26
CA GLY A 476 22.14 -2.53 15.39
C GLY A 476 22.59 -3.54 14.32
N ASN A 477 21.88 -4.67 14.14
CA ASN A 477 22.27 -5.70 13.17
C ASN A 477 21.91 -5.28 11.73
N PRO A 478 22.90 -5.02 10.84
CA PRO A 478 22.65 -4.49 9.49
C PRO A 478 21.76 -5.35 8.59
N TYR A 479 21.55 -6.63 8.93
CA TYR A 479 20.57 -7.51 8.30
C TYR A 479 19.18 -6.85 8.20
N TYR A 480 18.69 -6.28 9.30
CA TYR A 480 17.33 -5.73 9.38
C TYR A 480 17.15 -4.44 8.58
N TYR A 481 18.16 -3.55 8.55
CA TYR A 481 18.13 -2.38 7.68
C TYR A 481 18.16 -2.78 6.20
N ASN A 482 19.07 -3.70 5.83
CA ASN A 482 19.19 -4.17 4.45
C ASN A 482 17.91 -4.85 3.96
N LEU A 483 17.27 -5.67 4.80
CA LEU A 483 15.96 -6.26 4.56
C LEU A 483 14.89 -5.19 4.25
N ALA A 484 14.78 -4.16 5.11
CA ALA A 484 13.78 -3.10 4.94
C ALA A 484 14.03 -2.22 3.71
N TYR A 485 15.28 -1.83 3.48
CA TYR A 485 15.68 -1.06 2.31
C TYR A 485 15.45 -1.84 1.00
N ASN A 486 15.88 -3.11 0.93
CA ASN A 486 15.71 -3.94 -0.25
C ASN A 486 14.23 -4.14 -0.58
N PHE A 487 13.39 -4.45 0.43
CA PHE A 487 11.95 -4.61 0.26
C PHE A 487 11.31 -3.35 -0.35
N TRP A 488 11.61 -2.17 0.21
CA TRP A 488 11.10 -0.89 -0.30
C TRP A 488 11.56 -0.62 -1.75
N ASN A 489 12.85 -0.77 -2.04
CA ASN A 489 13.43 -0.51 -3.37
C ASN A 489 12.90 -1.47 -4.45
N LEU A 490 12.73 -2.76 -4.12
CA LEU A 490 12.13 -3.75 -5.02
C LEU A 490 10.69 -3.35 -5.39
N ILE A 491 9.90 -2.86 -4.43
CA ILE A 491 8.49 -2.48 -4.64
C ILE A 491 8.34 -1.29 -5.58
N GLN A 492 9.19 -0.25 -5.47
CA GLN A 492 9.08 0.96 -6.29
C GLN A 492 9.15 0.67 -7.81
N GLY A 493 10.05 -0.23 -8.22
CA GLY A 493 10.19 -0.62 -9.63
C GLY A 493 9.28 -1.75 -10.10
N ARG A 494 8.99 -2.74 -9.24
CA ARG A 494 8.44 -4.03 -9.68
C ARG A 494 6.96 -4.24 -9.49
N TYR A 495 6.33 -3.53 -8.54
CA TYR A 495 4.98 -3.85 -8.07
C TYR A 495 4.06 -2.64 -7.85
N THR A 496 4.62 -1.43 -7.81
CA THR A 496 3.88 -0.19 -7.54
C THR A 496 3.00 0.23 -8.72
N TYR A 497 1.78 0.73 -8.43
CA TYR A 497 0.90 1.42 -9.38
C TYR A 497 1.06 2.95 -9.28
N ALA A 498 0.47 3.71 -10.21
CA ALA A 498 0.73 5.16 -10.37
C ALA A 498 0.42 5.98 -9.10
N MET A 499 -0.64 5.60 -8.37
CA MET A 499 -1.09 6.22 -7.12
C MET A 499 -0.19 5.90 -5.91
N GLY A 500 0.89 5.12 -6.08
CA GLY A 500 1.75 4.63 -5.00
C GLY A 500 1.27 3.32 -4.35
N GLY A 501 0.03 2.89 -4.62
CA GLY A 501 -0.56 1.64 -4.16
C GLY A 501 0.08 0.38 -4.76
N VAL A 502 -0.27 -0.77 -4.17
CA VAL A 502 0.25 -2.10 -4.50
C VAL A 502 -0.78 -3.20 -4.28
N GLY A 503 -0.55 -4.38 -4.88
CA GLY A 503 -1.38 -5.56 -4.70
C GLY A 503 -2.57 -5.61 -5.67
N ASN A 504 -3.01 -6.83 -5.97
CA ASN A 504 -4.15 -7.15 -6.83
C ASN A 504 -4.76 -8.42 -6.25
N GLY A 505 -6.03 -8.39 -5.87
CA GLY A 505 -6.66 -9.41 -5.02
C GLY A 505 -5.80 -9.74 -3.80
N GLU A 506 -5.44 -8.70 -3.03
CA GLU A 506 -4.58 -8.73 -1.82
C GLU A 506 -3.13 -9.25 -2.01
N MET A 507 -2.80 -9.81 -3.17
CA MET A 507 -1.56 -10.53 -3.42
C MET A 507 -0.58 -9.71 -4.23
N TRP A 508 0.71 -9.86 -3.93
CA TRP A 508 1.77 -9.56 -4.88
C TRP A 508 1.70 -10.54 -6.05
N ARG A 509 1.57 -10.03 -7.28
CA ARG A 509 1.61 -10.83 -8.52
C ARG A 509 3.08 -11.10 -8.92
N GLN A 510 3.37 -11.42 -10.19
CA GLN A 510 4.77 -11.45 -10.67
C GLN A 510 5.34 -10.02 -10.81
N PRO A 511 6.66 -9.82 -10.62
CA PRO A 511 7.29 -8.52 -10.85
C PRO A 511 7.13 -8.08 -12.31
N TYR A 512 6.86 -6.79 -12.52
CA TYR A 512 6.65 -6.18 -13.83
C TYR A 512 5.49 -6.79 -14.65
N SER A 513 4.35 -7.05 -13.99
CA SER A 513 3.12 -7.61 -14.59
C SER A 513 1.83 -6.85 -14.20
N GLN A 514 1.97 -5.62 -13.69
CA GLN A 514 0.85 -4.85 -13.13
C GLN A 514 -0.23 -4.52 -14.16
N MET A 515 0.14 -4.11 -15.39
CA MET A 515 -0.84 -3.69 -16.39
C MET A 515 -1.63 -4.88 -16.92
N LEU A 516 -0.95 -6.00 -17.18
CA LEU A 516 -1.63 -7.24 -17.54
C LEU A 516 -2.52 -7.74 -16.39
N SER A 517 -1.97 -7.87 -15.17
CA SER A 517 -2.72 -8.37 -14.01
C SER A 517 -3.96 -7.52 -13.68
N MET A 518 -3.89 -6.20 -13.89
CA MET A 518 -5.03 -5.30 -13.81
C MET A 518 -6.06 -5.57 -14.92
N ASN A 519 -5.61 -5.68 -16.17
CA ASN A 519 -6.48 -5.76 -17.34
C ASN A 519 -7.06 -7.16 -17.58
N THR A 520 -6.55 -8.21 -16.93
CA THR A 520 -7.01 -9.60 -17.04
C THR A 520 -7.52 -10.20 -15.73
N SER A 521 -7.48 -9.48 -14.61
CA SER A 521 -8.20 -9.91 -13.40
C SER A 521 -9.70 -9.79 -13.64
N VAL A 522 -10.47 -10.84 -13.36
CA VAL A 522 -11.91 -10.88 -13.58
C VAL A 522 -12.65 -11.52 -12.41
N MET A 523 -13.83 -10.99 -12.11
CA MET A 523 -14.78 -11.54 -11.13
C MET A 523 -15.96 -12.22 -11.83
N SER A 524 -16.67 -13.10 -11.14
CA SER A 524 -17.85 -13.82 -11.69
C SER A 524 -19.15 -13.39 -11.00
N ASP A 525 -20.16 -12.99 -11.77
CA ASP A 525 -21.49 -12.66 -11.23
C ASP A 525 -22.40 -13.89 -11.03
N HIS A 526 -23.58 -13.64 -10.45
CA HIS A 526 -24.63 -14.63 -10.16
C HIS A 526 -25.25 -15.29 -11.40
N MET A 527 -25.00 -14.77 -12.60
CA MET A 527 -25.33 -15.34 -13.90
C MET A 527 -24.08 -15.92 -14.60
N ARG A 528 -23.02 -16.22 -13.83
CA ARG A 528 -21.71 -16.73 -14.27
C ARG A 528 -20.90 -15.81 -15.18
N ASN A 529 -21.29 -14.54 -15.33
CA ASN A 529 -20.61 -13.65 -16.27
C ASN A 529 -19.32 -13.08 -15.70
N MET A 530 -18.31 -12.93 -16.56
CA MET A 530 -17.02 -12.33 -16.23
C MET A 530 -17.02 -10.82 -16.48
N TYR A 531 -16.46 -10.05 -15.54
CA TYR A 531 -16.22 -8.60 -15.66
C TYR A 531 -14.81 -8.26 -15.18
N PRO A 532 -14.17 -7.19 -15.68
CA PRO A 532 -12.91 -6.69 -15.12
C PRO A 532 -13.01 -6.49 -13.61
N ASN A 533 -12.05 -7.01 -12.86
CA ASN A 533 -12.06 -6.92 -11.40
C ASN A 533 -11.32 -5.65 -10.90
N PRO A 534 -12.01 -4.71 -10.21
CA PRO A 534 -11.39 -3.54 -9.60
C PRO A 534 -10.60 -3.83 -8.31
N ASP A 535 -10.51 -5.07 -7.82
CA ASP A 535 -9.86 -5.45 -6.57
C ASP A 535 -8.34 -5.28 -6.60
N ILE A 536 -7.88 -4.03 -6.54
CA ILE A 536 -6.49 -3.61 -6.72
C ILE A 536 -6.18 -2.47 -5.73
N ASN A 537 -4.93 -2.37 -5.29
CA ASN A 537 -4.47 -1.36 -4.32
C ASN A 537 -5.20 -1.42 -2.97
N GLU A 538 -4.97 -2.45 -2.17
CA GLU A 538 -5.50 -2.52 -0.81
C GLU A 538 -5.06 -1.32 0.02
N THR A 539 -6.00 -0.66 0.70
CA THR A 539 -5.73 0.60 1.42
C THR A 539 -4.77 0.41 2.60
N CYS A 540 -4.78 -0.74 3.28
CA CYS A 540 -3.78 -1.03 4.31
C CYS A 540 -2.35 -1.15 3.77
N CYS A 541 -2.18 -1.69 2.55
CA CYS A 541 -0.85 -1.81 1.95
C CYS A 541 -0.23 -0.43 1.70
N ALA A 542 -1.03 0.52 1.20
CA ALA A 542 -0.62 1.91 1.00
C ALA A 542 -0.28 2.60 2.33
N TYR A 543 -1.09 2.40 3.38
CA TYR A 543 -0.81 2.90 4.74
C TYR A 543 0.52 2.35 5.29
N ASN A 544 0.74 1.03 5.21
CA ASN A 544 1.93 0.40 5.78
C ASN A 544 3.20 0.71 4.98
N LEU A 545 3.11 0.92 3.66
CA LEU A 545 4.24 1.42 2.86
C LEU A 545 4.54 2.89 3.12
N ALA A 546 3.53 3.75 3.32
CA ALA A 546 3.75 5.13 3.77
C ALA A 546 4.48 5.13 5.14
N LYS A 547 4.04 4.28 6.08
CA LYS A 547 4.67 4.08 7.39
C LYS A 547 6.14 3.65 7.25
N LEU A 548 6.43 2.59 6.49
CA LEU A 548 7.81 2.13 6.21
C LEU A 548 8.68 3.24 5.61
N THR A 549 8.14 4.00 4.65
CA THR A 549 8.83 5.10 3.96
C THR A 549 9.22 6.22 4.92
N LYS A 550 8.30 6.62 5.82
CA LYS A 550 8.57 7.63 6.85
C LYS A 550 9.68 7.19 7.80
N GLU A 551 9.70 5.92 8.21
CA GLU A 551 10.73 5.37 9.09
C GLU A 551 12.09 5.28 8.38
N LEU A 552 12.15 4.88 7.10
CA LEU A 552 13.40 4.90 6.31
C LEU A 552 13.95 6.33 6.12
N ASN A 553 13.09 7.31 5.85
CA ASN A 553 13.47 8.73 5.77
C ASN A 553 14.06 9.27 7.09
N CYS A 554 13.81 8.62 8.24
CA CYS A 554 14.45 9.02 9.51
C CYS A 554 15.95 8.66 9.53
N PHE A 555 16.35 7.59 8.83
CA PHE A 555 17.76 7.18 8.70
C PHE A 555 18.51 7.94 7.61
N ASP A 556 17.83 8.26 6.51
CA ASP A 556 18.39 9.00 5.37
C ASP A 556 17.43 10.12 4.93
N PRO A 557 17.38 11.25 5.68
CA PRO A 557 16.44 12.34 5.42
C PRO A 557 16.84 13.26 4.27
N ASP A 558 18.06 13.11 3.72
CA ASP A 558 18.52 13.87 2.54
C ASP A 558 18.13 13.19 1.22
N ASN A 559 17.69 11.93 1.26
CA ASN A 559 17.14 11.20 0.13
C ASN A 559 15.66 11.54 -0.09
N ALA A 560 15.39 12.35 -1.12
CA ALA A 560 14.05 12.81 -1.45
C ALA A 560 13.13 11.72 -2.04
N GLU A 561 13.65 10.57 -2.50
CA GLU A 561 12.81 9.50 -3.08
C GLU A 561 11.75 8.99 -2.09
N TYR A 562 12.09 8.97 -0.80
CA TYR A 562 11.15 8.61 0.26
C TYR A 562 9.97 9.59 0.32
N MET A 563 10.23 10.89 0.39
CA MET A 563 9.15 11.88 0.48
C MET A 563 8.41 12.11 -0.85
N ASP A 564 9.04 11.82 -1.98
CA ASP A 564 8.38 11.76 -3.30
C ASP A 564 7.46 10.54 -3.44
N TYR A 565 7.79 9.38 -2.86
CA TYR A 565 6.83 8.28 -2.70
C TYR A 565 5.73 8.60 -1.70
N TYR A 566 6.08 9.18 -0.54
CA TYR A 566 5.11 9.51 0.52
C TYR A 566 4.07 10.52 0.01
N GLU A 567 4.47 11.59 -0.67
CA GLU A 567 3.57 12.55 -1.30
C GLU A 567 2.64 11.89 -2.33
N ARG A 568 3.19 11.00 -3.17
CA ARG A 568 2.44 10.26 -4.20
C ARG A 568 1.37 9.34 -3.60
N VAL A 569 1.70 8.53 -2.58
CA VAL A 569 0.71 7.63 -1.95
C VAL A 569 -0.30 8.38 -1.09
N LEU A 570 0.13 9.47 -0.44
CA LEU A 570 -0.71 10.35 0.37
C LEU A 570 -1.79 11.05 -0.48
N TYR A 571 -1.38 11.84 -1.48
CA TYR A 571 -2.30 12.74 -2.20
C TYR A 571 -3.28 12.00 -3.11
N ASN A 572 -2.92 10.80 -3.59
CA ASN A 572 -3.78 10.01 -4.47
C ASN A 572 -4.62 9.01 -3.66
N GLN A 573 -4.01 7.92 -3.20
CA GLN A 573 -4.76 6.83 -2.55
C GLN A 573 -5.29 7.21 -1.16
N ILE A 574 -4.45 7.70 -0.23
CA ILE A 574 -4.86 7.91 1.18
C ILE A 574 -5.77 9.14 1.38
N VAL A 575 -5.82 10.07 0.42
CA VAL A 575 -6.81 11.16 0.39
C VAL A 575 -8.08 10.78 -0.38
N GLY A 576 -7.95 9.96 -1.42
CA GLY A 576 -9.09 9.45 -2.20
C GLY A 576 -9.86 8.32 -1.53
N SER A 577 -9.28 7.59 -0.56
CA SER A 577 -9.86 6.39 0.05
C SER A 577 -11.03 6.64 1.00
N LEU A 578 -11.32 7.89 1.36
CA LEU A 578 -12.50 8.30 2.12
C LEU A 578 -13.50 9.01 1.21
N HIS A 579 -14.76 8.57 1.23
CA HIS A 579 -15.83 9.21 0.44
C HIS A 579 -15.95 10.70 0.82
N PRO A 580 -16.09 11.62 -0.17
CA PRO A 580 -16.08 13.05 0.09
C PRO A 580 -17.17 13.59 1.02
N ASP A 581 -18.36 13.00 1.03
CA ASP A 581 -19.56 13.63 1.61
C ASP A 581 -20.12 12.93 2.84
N HIS A 582 -19.66 11.72 3.14
CA HIS A 582 -20.07 10.92 4.29
C HIS A 582 -18.92 10.01 4.71
N TRP A 583 -18.96 9.49 5.93
CA TRP A 583 -17.96 8.52 6.37
C TRP A 583 -18.16 7.17 5.69
N GLY A 584 -17.12 6.68 5.03
CA GLY A 584 -17.09 5.40 4.32
C GLY A 584 -15.77 5.26 3.57
N VAL A 585 -15.00 4.20 3.84
CA VAL A 585 -13.64 4.03 3.29
C VAL A 585 -13.50 2.82 2.37
N THR A 586 -12.59 2.92 1.39
CA THR A 586 -12.29 1.83 0.44
C THR A 586 -11.56 0.66 1.11
N TYR A 587 -11.87 -0.57 0.69
CA TYR A 587 -10.95 -1.70 0.92
C TYR A 587 -9.87 -1.67 -0.17
N GLN A 588 -10.22 -2.17 -1.35
CA GLN A 588 -9.44 -2.03 -2.58
C GLN A 588 -9.66 -0.62 -3.15
N TYR A 589 -8.58 0.09 -3.44
CA TYR A 589 -8.62 1.40 -4.09
C TYR A 589 -8.68 1.20 -5.60
N ALA A 590 -9.91 0.95 -6.07
CA ALA A 590 -10.25 0.54 -7.43
C ALA A 590 -9.65 1.44 -8.53
N VAL A 591 -8.86 0.83 -9.42
CA VAL A 591 -8.25 1.50 -10.58
C VAL A 591 -8.32 0.65 -11.84
N GLY A 592 -8.02 1.27 -12.98
CA GLY A 592 -8.00 0.64 -14.30
C GLY A 592 -8.94 1.36 -15.26
N MET A 593 -9.69 0.57 -16.03
CA MET A 593 -10.69 1.01 -17.01
C MET A 593 -12.07 1.15 -16.36
N ASN A 594 -12.71 2.31 -16.51
CA ASN A 594 -14.09 2.58 -16.04
C ASN A 594 -14.33 2.22 -14.55
N ALA A 595 -13.29 2.26 -13.72
CA ALA A 595 -13.30 1.79 -12.34
C ALA A 595 -14.14 2.72 -11.44
N ILE A 596 -14.72 2.17 -10.37
CA ILE A 596 -15.50 2.90 -9.37
C ILE A 596 -15.04 2.48 -7.97
N LYS A 597 -14.85 3.44 -7.07
CA LYS A 597 -14.24 3.21 -5.75
C LYS A 597 -15.30 2.70 -4.74
N PRO A 598 -15.12 1.50 -4.15
CA PRO A 598 -16.11 0.90 -3.26
C PRO A 598 -15.94 1.39 -1.81
N TYR A 599 -16.59 2.50 -1.48
CA TYR A 599 -16.57 3.13 -0.15
C TYR A 599 -17.40 2.39 0.92
N GLY A 600 -17.32 1.06 0.97
CA GLY A 600 -18.22 0.21 1.75
C GLY A 600 -17.89 0.02 3.24
N ASN A 601 -16.77 0.53 3.75
CA ASN A 601 -16.40 0.36 5.15
C ASN A 601 -16.83 1.55 6.00
N GLU A 602 -17.95 1.41 6.71
CA GLU A 602 -18.46 2.45 7.62
C GLU A 602 -17.96 2.31 9.07
N THR A 603 -17.47 1.14 9.48
CA THR A 603 -16.99 0.87 10.85
C THR A 603 -15.54 0.33 10.87
N PRO A 604 -14.78 0.50 11.97
CA PRO A 604 -13.40 0.02 12.05
C PRO A 604 -13.32 -1.52 12.10
N GLN A 605 -14.39 -2.18 12.55
CA GLN A 605 -14.53 -3.63 12.53
C GLN A 605 -15.10 -4.22 11.24
N ALA A 606 -15.57 -3.39 10.29
CA ALA A 606 -16.11 -3.90 9.02
C ALA A 606 -15.08 -4.78 8.29
N THR A 607 -13.84 -4.31 8.22
CA THR A 607 -12.67 -5.00 7.65
C THR A 607 -11.35 -4.41 8.18
N CYS A 608 -10.20 -5.02 7.84
CA CYS A 608 -8.88 -4.44 8.09
C CYS A 608 -8.70 -3.01 7.52
N CYS A 609 -9.29 -2.73 6.36
CA CYS A 609 -9.25 -1.40 5.72
C CYS A 609 -10.18 -0.40 6.41
N GLY A 610 -11.30 -0.84 6.97
CA GLY A 610 -12.16 -0.01 7.81
C GLY A 610 -11.39 0.57 9.00
N GLY A 611 -10.70 -0.30 9.74
CA GLY A 611 -9.84 0.11 10.86
C GLY A 611 -8.67 0.99 10.42
N THR A 612 -7.94 0.60 9.38
CA THR A 612 -6.78 1.36 8.89
C THR A 612 -7.17 2.73 8.30
N GLY A 613 -8.37 2.84 7.71
CA GLY A 613 -8.93 4.13 7.27
C GLY A 613 -9.19 5.07 8.45
N MET A 614 -9.75 4.57 9.56
CA MET A 614 -9.92 5.38 10.78
C MET A 614 -8.62 5.91 11.36
N GLU A 615 -7.50 5.18 11.26
CA GLU A 615 -6.17 5.74 11.60
C GLU A 615 -5.65 6.76 10.58
N SER A 616 -5.95 6.57 9.29
CA SER A 616 -5.33 7.32 8.19
C SER A 616 -5.71 8.80 8.18
N HIS A 617 -7.01 9.10 8.25
CA HIS A 617 -7.51 10.44 7.92
C HIS A 617 -7.30 11.49 9.03
N VAL A 618 -6.81 11.09 10.21
CA VAL A 618 -6.55 11.98 11.36
C VAL A 618 -5.09 12.43 11.49
N LYS A 619 -4.18 11.98 10.62
CA LYS A 619 -2.73 12.23 10.79
C LYS A 619 -1.98 12.64 9.52
N TYR A 620 -2.68 13.21 8.53
CA TYR A 620 -2.11 13.64 7.24
C TYR A 620 -0.82 14.48 7.33
N GLN A 621 -0.60 15.18 8.44
CA GLN A 621 0.58 16.00 8.68
C GLN A 621 1.81 15.26 9.26
N GLU A 622 1.73 13.95 9.52
CA GLU A 622 2.74 13.18 10.29
C GLU A 622 4.14 13.10 9.65
N ALA A 623 4.26 13.38 8.35
CA ALA A 623 5.54 13.40 7.61
C ALA A 623 5.85 14.79 6.99
N THR A 624 5.21 15.86 7.47
CA THR A 624 5.42 17.22 6.93
C THR A 624 6.82 17.76 7.23
N TYR A 625 7.32 17.47 8.44
CA TYR A 625 8.60 17.97 8.96
C TYR A 625 9.36 16.87 9.68
N PHE A 626 10.66 16.77 9.41
CA PHE A 626 11.59 15.95 10.19
C PHE A 626 12.64 16.87 10.83
N VAL A 627 13.09 16.55 12.04
CA VAL A 627 13.98 17.40 12.85
C VAL A 627 15.08 16.60 13.54
N ASN A 628 16.21 17.26 13.79
CA ASN A 628 17.20 16.89 14.80
C ASN A 628 17.76 18.15 15.47
N ASP A 629 18.72 18.00 16.39
CA ASP A 629 19.24 19.10 17.22
C ASP A 629 19.74 20.34 16.46
N MET A 630 20.04 20.23 15.16
CA MET A 630 20.59 21.33 14.34
C MET A 630 19.88 21.59 13.00
N THR A 631 19.00 20.70 12.54
CA THR A 631 18.40 20.79 11.19
C THR A 631 16.90 20.44 11.20
N MET A 632 16.12 21.16 10.39
CA MET A 632 14.77 20.76 9.99
C MET A 632 14.73 20.45 8.48
N TRP A 633 14.08 19.36 8.11
CA TRP A 633 13.72 19.01 6.74
C TRP A 633 12.21 19.23 6.55
N VAL A 634 11.84 19.94 5.48
CA VAL A 634 10.45 20.12 5.04
C VAL A 634 10.15 19.07 3.98
N GLY A 635 9.48 18.00 4.41
CA GLY A 635 9.14 16.85 3.57
C GLY A 635 7.89 17.08 2.72
N LEU A 636 6.87 17.78 3.24
CA LEU A 636 5.63 18.07 2.50
C LEU A 636 5.25 19.55 2.56
N TYR A 637 4.73 20.06 1.45
CA TYR A 637 4.27 21.46 1.32
C TYR A 637 2.77 21.57 1.59
N LEU A 638 2.41 21.48 2.88
CA LEU A 638 1.03 21.49 3.37
C LEU A 638 0.69 22.79 4.12
N PRO A 639 -0.57 23.28 4.08
CA PRO A 639 -0.99 24.43 4.87
C PRO A 639 -0.94 24.05 6.35
N THR A 640 0.08 24.53 7.07
CA THR A 640 0.40 24.04 8.42
C THR A 640 1.05 25.09 9.31
N VAL A 641 0.91 24.94 10.64
CA VAL A 641 1.84 25.53 11.62
C VAL A 641 2.57 24.41 12.35
N ALA A 642 3.89 24.41 12.28
CA ALA A 642 4.76 23.59 13.12
C ALA A 642 5.22 24.39 14.34
N CYS A 643 5.22 23.76 15.52
CA CYS A 643 5.75 24.30 16.76
C CYS A 643 7.00 23.52 17.18
N TRP A 644 8.18 24.10 17.00
CA TRP A 644 9.46 23.49 17.37
C TRP A 644 9.94 24.05 18.70
N LYS A 645 9.45 23.43 19.79
CA LYS A 645 9.58 23.89 21.18
C LYS A 645 11.04 23.97 21.64
N GLU A 646 11.86 23.05 21.16
CA GLU A 646 13.28 22.89 21.49
C GLU A 646 14.11 24.09 20.96
N LYS A 647 13.69 24.66 19.82
CA LYS A 647 14.28 25.87 19.21
C LYS A 647 13.54 27.16 19.58
N GLY A 648 12.38 27.07 20.25
CA GLY A 648 11.54 28.22 20.61
C GLY A 648 10.95 28.95 19.41
N VAL A 649 10.60 28.22 18.35
CA VAL A 649 10.03 28.79 17.11
C VAL A 649 8.73 28.11 16.69
N THR A 650 7.91 28.85 15.96
CA THR A 650 6.88 28.32 15.06
C THR A 650 7.23 28.63 13.62
N ILE A 651 6.88 27.71 12.71
CA ILE A 651 7.02 27.85 11.26
C ILE A 651 5.65 27.64 10.65
N GLU A 652 5.10 28.69 10.04
CA GLU A 652 3.81 28.65 9.34
C GLU A 652 4.04 28.49 7.83
N GLN A 653 3.45 27.45 7.22
CA GLN A 653 3.29 27.30 5.78
C GLN A 653 1.95 27.87 5.32
N ALA A 654 2.00 29.03 4.66
CA ALA A 654 0.87 29.61 3.97
C ALA A 654 0.82 29.12 2.50
N CYS A 655 -0.11 28.21 2.20
CA CYS A 655 -0.41 27.73 0.85
C CYS A 655 -1.89 27.30 0.69
N LYS A 656 -2.31 27.04 -0.54
CA LYS A 656 -3.43 26.13 -0.84
C LYS A 656 -2.87 24.74 -1.11
N TRP A 657 -3.62 23.71 -0.73
CA TRP A 657 -3.33 22.32 -1.11
C TRP A 657 -4.05 21.96 -2.42
N PRO A 658 -3.50 21.07 -3.28
CA PRO A 658 -2.08 20.79 -3.45
C PRO A 658 -1.31 22.07 -3.86
N ALA A 659 -0.05 22.21 -3.41
CA ALA A 659 0.65 23.50 -3.43
C ALA A 659 1.62 23.67 -4.61
N GLU A 660 1.33 24.60 -5.53
CA GLU A 660 2.31 25.13 -6.50
C GLU A 660 3.17 26.28 -5.94
N LYS A 661 2.78 26.83 -4.78
CA LYS A 661 3.57 27.79 -4.00
C LYS A 661 3.33 27.57 -2.51
N SER A 662 4.38 27.64 -1.70
CA SER A 662 4.30 27.74 -0.24
C SER A 662 5.13 28.94 0.23
N VAL A 663 4.68 29.58 1.32
CA VAL A 663 5.43 30.65 2.00
C VAL A 663 5.60 30.24 3.45
N LEU A 664 6.84 30.00 3.86
CA LEU A 664 7.23 29.63 5.22
C LEU A 664 7.59 30.91 5.99
N THR A 665 6.90 31.20 7.08
CA THR A 665 7.21 32.34 7.97
C THR A 665 7.68 31.84 9.33
N VAL A 666 8.83 32.32 9.81
CA VAL A 666 9.37 31.97 11.13
C VAL A 666 8.96 33.01 12.18
N THR A 667 8.58 32.55 13.37
CA THR A 667 8.28 33.40 14.55
C THR A 667 8.89 32.77 15.80
N ARG A 668 9.59 33.54 16.64
CA ARG A 668 10.18 33.06 17.90
C ARG A 668 9.13 33.11 19.02
N THR A 669 8.62 31.94 19.39
CA THR A 669 7.68 31.76 20.50
C THR A 669 8.36 31.78 21.87
N ASP A 670 9.65 31.41 21.95
CA ASP A 670 10.47 31.58 23.15
C ASP A 670 11.82 32.22 22.77
N LYS A 671 11.99 33.48 23.14
CA LYS A 671 13.19 34.27 22.81
C LYS A 671 14.40 33.94 23.70
N THR A 672 14.23 33.09 24.72
CA THR A 672 15.35 32.52 25.50
C THR A 672 16.00 31.33 24.80
N LYS A 673 15.32 30.69 23.83
CA LYS A 673 15.87 29.57 23.05
C LYS A 673 16.76 30.05 21.91
N ASN A 674 17.73 29.20 21.57
CA ASN A 674 18.60 29.39 20.43
C ASN A 674 17.91 28.95 19.12
N ALA A 675 17.33 29.91 18.41
CA ALA A 675 16.71 29.73 17.10
C ALA A 675 17.75 29.57 15.95
N THR A 676 18.86 28.87 16.20
CA THR A 676 19.89 28.57 15.20
C THR A 676 19.76 27.14 14.69
N PHE A 677 19.54 26.98 13.39
CA PHE A 677 19.41 25.68 12.70
C PHE A 677 19.53 25.83 11.17
N SER A 678 19.92 24.77 10.47
CA SER A 678 19.77 24.64 9.02
C SER A 678 18.32 24.29 8.65
N LEU A 679 17.84 24.79 7.51
CA LEU A 679 16.52 24.44 6.97
C LEU A 679 16.69 23.80 5.58
N LYS A 680 16.29 22.54 5.44
CA LYS A 680 16.35 21.77 4.19
C LYS A 680 14.96 21.65 3.57
N LEU A 681 14.86 21.97 2.29
CA LEU A 681 13.60 22.10 1.55
C LEU A 681 13.58 21.12 0.37
N ARG A 682 12.60 20.21 0.29
CA ARG A 682 12.52 19.22 -0.81
C ARG A 682 12.31 19.91 -2.16
N VAL A 683 13.01 19.43 -3.18
CA VAL A 683 12.74 19.67 -4.60
C VAL A 683 12.13 18.39 -5.16
N PRO A 684 10.80 18.32 -5.35
CA PRO A 684 10.12 17.10 -5.77
C PRO A 684 10.60 16.60 -7.15
N TYR A 685 10.53 15.28 -7.41
CA TYR A 685 10.89 14.70 -8.72
C TYR A 685 10.14 15.34 -9.91
N TRP A 686 8.92 15.84 -9.67
CA TRP A 686 8.06 16.49 -10.67
C TRP A 686 8.37 17.98 -10.86
N ALA A 687 9.20 18.61 -10.02
CA ALA A 687 9.51 20.04 -10.08
C ALA A 687 10.63 20.36 -11.08
N THR A 688 10.41 20.01 -12.35
CA THR A 688 11.43 20.04 -13.43
C THR A 688 11.61 21.39 -14.10
N GLU A 689 10.61 22.27 -14.07
CA GLU A 689 10.67 23.62 -14.65
C GLU A 689 10.27 24.70 -13.63
N ASN A 690 10.95 25.85 -13.66
CA ASN A 690 10.60 27.08 -12.93
C ASN A 690 10.46 26.98 -11.40
N PHE A 691 11.01 25.93 -10.77
CA PHE A 691 11.14 25.85 -9.31
C PHE A 691 12.14 26.91 -8.79
N ASP A 692 11.80 27.60 -7.70
CA ASP A 692 12.70 28.56 -7.03
C ASP A 692 12.43 28.64 -5.52
N ILE A 693 13.48 28.86 -4.74
CA ILE A 693 13.42 29.10 -3.29
C ILE A 693 14.04 30.47 -3.01
N LYS A 694 13.27 31.37 -2.39
CA LYS A 694 13.72 32.72 -2.01
C LYS A 694 13.73 32.89 -0.51
N LEU A 695 14.86 33.32 0.04
CA LEU A 695 14.99 33.73 1.44
C LEU A 695 14.94 35.26 1.52
N ASN A 696 13.95 35.81 2.21
CA ASN A 696 13.68 37.26 2.32
C ASN A 696 13.70 37.95 0.93
N GLY A 697 12.99 37.36 -0.04
CA GLY A 697 12.85 37.85 -1.41
C GLY A 697 14.03 37.58 -2.35
N ARG A 698 15.11 36.92 -1.90
CA ARG A 698 16.31 36.62 -2.71
C ARG A 698 16.43 35.13 -3.01
N SER A 699 16.43 34.75 -4.29
CA SER A 699 16.64 33.37 -4.74
C SER A 699 17.98 32.80 -4.23
N ILE A 700 17.95 31.63 -3.61
CA ILE A 700 19.13 31.06 -2.91
C ILE A 700 20.04 30.24 -3.83
N SER A 701 19.54 29.78 -4.98
CA SER A 701 20.32 29.13 -6.03
C SER A 701 19.93 29.61 -7.43
N LYS A 702 20.75 29.27 -8.43
CA LYS A 702 20.45 29.42 -9.87
C LYS A 702 19.97 28.11 -10.51
N LYS A 703 20.07 26.99 -9.80
CA LYS A 703 19.70 25.64 -10.25
C LYS A 703 19.23 24.80 -9.06
N TYR A 704 18.24 23.96 -9.33
CA TYR A 704 17.67 23.02 -8.37
C TYR A 704 17.61 21.64 -9.05
N GLN A 705 17.79 20.57 -8.28
CA GLN A 705 17.82 19.20 -8.79
C GLN A 705 16.51 18.49 -8.39
N PRO A 706 15.66 18.05 -9.33
CA PRO A 706 14.48 17.25 -9.02
C PRO A 706 14.85 15.93 -8.32
N CYS A 707 14.09 15.59 -7.29
CA CYS A 707 14.42 14.57 -6.28
C CYS A 707 15.71 14.92 -5.52
N SER A 708 15.68 16.00 -4.73
CA SER A 708 16.75 16.35 -3.77
C SER A 708 16.25 17.27 -2.64
N TYR A 709 17.13 17.66 -1.72
CA TYR A 709 16.89 18.77 -0.78
C TYR A 709 17.86 19.94 -1.02
N VAL A 710 17.37 21.15 -0.81
CA VAL A 710 18.16 22.39 -0.82
C VAL A 710 18.34 22.88 0.60
N GLU A 711 19.59 23.05 1.04
CA GLU A 711 19.90 23.57 2.37
C GLU A 711 20.04 25.09 2.38
N ILE A 712 19.23 25.74 3.22
CA ILE A 712 19.56 27.04 3.80
C ILE A 712 20.44 26.75 5.02
N ALA A 713 21.74 27.03 4.88
CA ALA A 713 22.76 26.74 5.89
C ALA A 713 22.48 27.42 7.23
N SER A 714 22.94 26.78 8.31
CA SER A 714 22.63 27.14 9.69
C SER A 714 22.90 28.61 10.01
N ARG A 715 21.86 29.28 10.52
CA ARG A 715 21.82 30.71 10.86
C ARG A 715 20.87 30.93 12.03
N GLU A 716 21.01 32.07 12.71
CA GLU A 716 19.93 32.55 13.60
C GLU A 716 18.72 32.94 12.74
N TRP A 717 17.56 32.39 13.09
CA TRP A 717 16.26 32.76 12.53
C TRP A 717 15.55 33.80 13.39
N LYS A 718 14.91 34.76 12.74
CA LYS A 718 14.32 35.96 13.34
C LYS A 718 12.82 36.03 13.06
N ASP A 719 12.11 36.80 13.86
CA ASP A 719 10.69 37.06 13.67
C ASP A 719 10.47 37.68 12.28
N GLY A 720 9.68 37.01 11.44
CA GLY A 720 9.40 37.45 10.07
C GLY A 720 10.48 37.09 9.03
N ASP A 721 11.49 36.27 9.36
CA ASP A 721 12.26 35.59 8.31
C ASP A 721 11.30 34.73 7.47
N CYS A 722 11.37 34.90 6.15
CA CYS A 722 10.38 34.42 5.19
C CYS A 722 11.05 33.64 4.06
N ILE A 723 10.57 32.43 3.79
CA ILE A 723 11.02 31.58 2.69
C ILE A 723 9.86 31.36 1.71
N GLU A 724 9.97 31.88 0.50
CA GLU A 724 9.04 31.56 -0.58
C GLU A 724 9.55 30.36 -1.37
N VAL A 725 8.72 29.32 -1.52
CA VAL A 725 8.99 28.17 -2.41
C VAL A 725 7.98 28.23 -3.56
N ALA A 726 8.46 28.44 -4.77
CA ALA A 726 7.69 28.31 -6.00
C ALA A 726 7.98 26.93 -6.62
N MET A 727 6.94 26.18 -6.93
CA MET A 727 7.01 24.79 -7.41
C MET A 727 5.87 24.50 -8.41
N PRO A 728 5.91 25.08 -9.62
CA PRO A 728 4.88 24.84 -10.64
C PRO A 728 4.79 23.35 -10.98
N PHE A 729 3.56 22.84 -11.13
CA PHE A 729 3.35 21.43 -11.45
C PHE A 729 3.69 21.16 -12.92
N SER A 730 4.53 20.15 -13.17
CA SER A 730 4.83 19.67 -14.52
C SER A 730 3.88 18.56 -14.96
N GLN A 731 3.82 18.31 -16.28
CA GLN A 731 3.09 17.21 -16.88
C GLN A 731 4.07 16.06 -17.16
N HIS A 732 3.72 14.84 -16.76
CA HIS A 732 4.48 13.63 -17.07
C HIS A 732 3.57 12.40 -17.17
N ILE A 733 4.16 11.24 -17.46
CA ILE A 733 3.45 9.95 -17.53
C ILE A 733 4.06 9.01 -16.49
N ASN A 734 3.22 8.39 -15.68
CA ASN A 734 3.62 7.22 -14.90
C ASN A 734 3.36 5.96 -15.73
N TRP A 735 4.43 5.37 -16.26
CA TRP A 735 4.36 4.21 -17.15
C TRP A 735 4.20 2.91 -16.37
N GLY A 736 3.33 2.03 -16.86
CA GLY A 736 3.31 0.63 -16.46
C GLY A 736 4.52 -0.13 -17.00
N PRO A 737 5.08 -1.09 -16.24
CA PRO A 737 6.34 -1.77 -16.59
C PRO A 737 6.18 -2.86 -17.68
N ASP A 738 4.95 -3.10 -18.11
CA ASP A 738 4.53 -4.05 -19.12
C ASP A 738 3.63 -3.39 -20.17
N LYS A 739 3.70 -3.89 -21.41
CA LYS A 739 2.79 -3.50 -22.49
C LYS A 739 1.50 -4.30 -22.41
N MET A 740 0.39 -3.67 -22.75
CA MET A 740 -0.89 -4.35 -22.90
C MET A 740 -1.03 -4.85 -24.35
N ASP A 741 -1.12 -6.17 -24.49
CA ASP A 741 -1.43 -6.90 -25.72
C ASP A 741 -2.80 -7.62 -25.66
N ILE A 742 -3.46 -7.58 -24.51
CA ILE A 742 -4.75 -8.23 -24.26
C ILE A 742 -5.53 -7.44 -23.18
N ALA A 743 -6.85 -7.54 -23.17
CA ALA A 743 -7.67 -7.11 -22.03
C ALA A 743 -8.98 -7.89 -21.90
N ALA A 744 -9.57 -7.85 -20.71
CA ALA A 744 -11.01 -7.97 -20.55
C ALA A 744 -11.67 -6.65 -21.00
N THR A 745 -12.50 -6.71 -22.04
CA THR A 745 -13.09 -5.50 -22.68
C THR A 745 -14.56 -5.27 -22.33
N GLY A 746 -15.24 -6.32 -21.88
CA GLY A 746 -16.67 -6.28 -21.59
C GLY A 746 -17.15 -7.55 -20.88
N LYS A 747 -18.47 -7.65 -20.72
CA LYS A 747 -19.14 -8.77 -20.07
C LYS A 747 -18.90 -10.07 -20.85
N ASN A 748 -18.19 -11.04 -20.24
CA ASN A 748 -17.68 -12.27 -20.87
C ASN A 748 -16.63 -12.09 -21.98
N GLU A 749 -16.20 -10.85 -22.26
CA GLU A 749 -15.19 -10.57 -23.30
C GLU A 749 -13.79 -10.56 -22.67
N THR A 750 -13.35 -11.73 -22.21
CA THR A 750 -11.99 -11.97 -21.72
C THR A 750 -11.05 -12.33 -22.86
N ASN A 751 -9.80 -11.88 -22.77
CA ASN A 751 -8.72 -12.20 -23.72
C ASN A 751 -8.90 -11.57 -25.12
N THR A 752 -9.52 -10.39 -25.21
CA THR A 752 -9.61 -9.61 -26.45
C THR A 752 -8.20 -9.13 -26.86
N PRO A 753 -7.68 -9.50 -28.05
CA PRO A 753 -6.33 -9.11 -28.47
C PRO A 753 -6.20 -7.63 -28.83
N PHE A 754 -5.03 -7.05 -28.55
CA PHE A 754 -4.66 -5.68 -28.91
C PHE A 754 -3.24 -5.61 -29.46
N ALA A 755 -2.98 -4.62 -30.32
CA ALA A 755 -1.61 -4.28 -30.70
C ALA A 755 -0.79 -3.91 -29.43
N PRO A 756 0.40 -4.50 -29.18
CA PRO A 756 1.14 -4.28 -27.94
C PRO A 756 1.53 -2.81 -27.72
N GLN A 757 0.81 -2.14 -26.82
CA GLN A 757 0.97 -0.71 -26.54
C GLN A 757 1.40 -0.50 -25.10
N TRP A 758 2.22 0.53 -24.85
CA TRP A 758 2.52 0.95 -23.49
C TRP A 758 1.26 1.46 -22.80
N VAL A 759 1.08 1.08 -21.54
CA VAL A 759 0.02 1.63 -20.70
C VAL A 759 0.63 2.61 -19.71
N GLY A 760 -0.04 3.74 -19.46
CA GLY A 760 0.42 4.75 -18.53
C GLY A 760 -0.71 5.62 -17.99
N ALA A 761 -0.49 6.18 -16.80
CA ALA A 761 -1.35 7.20 -16.21
C ALA A 761 -0.77 8.59 -16.49
N ILE A 762 -1.64 9.55 -16.81
CA ILE A 762 -1.25 10.96 -16.97
C ILE A 762 -1.06 11.56 -15.56
N MET A 763 0.02 12.30 -15.37
CA MET A 763 0.37 12.94 -14.10
C MET A 763 0.40 14.47 -14.24
N TYR A 764 0.04 15.17 -13.18
CA TYR A 764 0.26 16.62 -13.05
C TYR A 764 0.78 16.96 -11.66
N GLY A 765 2.07 17.30 -11.57
CA GLY A 765 2.79 17.32 -10.29
C GLY A 765 2.69 15.95 -9.59
N PRO A 766 2.34 15.88 -8.30
CA PRO A 766 2.18 14.61 -7.60
C PRO A 766 0.87 13.86 -7.94
N LEU A 767 -0.03 14.45 -8.73
CA LEU A 767 -1.40 13.97 -8.91
C LEU A 767 -1.55 13.01 -10.09
N VAL A 768 -2.20 11.86 -9.84
CA VAL A 768 -2.70 10.95 -10.87
C VAL A 768 -3.97 11.54 -11.46
N MET A 769 -4.03 11.66 -12.79
CA MET A 769 -5.11 12.30 -13.51
C MET A 769 -5.97 11.26 -14.23
N ALA A 770 -7.25 11.15 -13.84
CA ALA A 770 -8.20 10.18 -14.36
C ALA A 770 -9.37 10.86 -15.12
N THR A 771 -9.98 10.16 -16.06
CA THR A 771 -11.07 10.68 -16.91
C THR A 771 -12.35 9.83 -16.82
N PRO A 772 -13.54 10.43 -16.68
CA PRO A 772 -14.82 9.73 -16.77
C PRO A 772 -15.28 9.49 -18.23
N ASP A 773 -14.58 10.09 -19.20
CA ASP A 773 -14.96 10.11 -20.62
C ASP A 773 -14.44 8.89 -21.41
N VAL A 774 -13.71 7.98 -20.77
CA VAL A 774 -13.23 6.71 -21.34
C VAL A 774 -13.82 5.57 -20.53
N LYS A 775 -14.55 4.67 -21.20
CA LYS A 775 -15.28 3.55 -20.56
C LYS A 775 -14.93 2.17 -21.11
N GLU A 776 -14.24 2.11 -22.24
CA GLU A 776 -13.86 0.89 -22.95
C GLU A 776 -12.44 1.03 -23.53
N TRP A 777 -11.72 -0.07 -23.70
CA TRP A 777 -10.34 -0.04 -24.22
C TRP A 777 -10.22 0.50 -25.65
N LYS A 778 -11.27 0.40 -26.48
CA LYS A 778 -11.31 1.01 -27.83
C LYS A 778 -11.17 2.54 -27.81
N ASP A 779 -11.56 3.15 -26.68
CA ASP A 779 -11.58 4.60 -26.44
C ASP A 779 -10.35 5.08 -25.64
N ALA A 780 -9.49 4.14 -25.22
CA ALA A 780 -8.35 4.37 -24.34
C ALA A 780 -7.02 4.62 -25.08
N ASP A 781 -7.06 4.71 -26.41
CA ASP A 781 -5.90 4.89 -27.27
C ASP A 781 -5.61 6.37 -27.51
N PHE A 782 -4.46 6.83 -27.03
CA PHE A 782 -4.03 8.22 -27.21
C PHE A 782 -2.63 8.27 -27.82
N THR A 783 -2.52 8.95 -28.96
CA THR A 783 -1.22 9.40 -29.47
C THR A 783 -0.90 10.75 -28.85
N LEU A 784 0.32 10.87 -28.29
CA LEU A 784 0.79 12.03 -27.54
C LEU A 784 2.08 12.60 -28.15
N GLN A 785 2.25 13.92 -28.07
CA GLN A 785 3.52 14.55 -28.36
C GLN A 785 4.53 14.22 -27.25
N SER A 786 5.77 13.91 -27.62
CA SER A 786 6.83 13.52 -26.66
C SER A 786 7.20 14.59 -25.63
N ASN A 787 6.77 15.84 -25.82
CA ASN A 787 6.88 16.95 -24.87
C ASN A 787 5.56 17.28 -24.14
N LEU A 788 4.51 16.49 -24.35
CA LEU A 788 3.18 16.55 -23.72
C LEU A 788 2.39 17.87 -23.92
N LYS A 789 2.83 18.75 -24.82
CA LYS A 789 2.23 20.08 -25.06
C LYS A 789 0.89 20.06 -25.81
N ASP A 790 0.33 18.87 -26.03
CA ASP A 790 -1.03 18.58 -26.46
C ASP A 790 -1.99 18.36 -25.28
N ILE A 791 -1.49 18.06 -24.08
CA ILE A 791 -2.25 18.03 -22.84
C ILE A 791 -2.46 19.48 -22.37
N GLN A 792 -3.70 19.97 -22.42
CA GLN A 792 -4.02 21.36 -22.10
C GLN A 792 -4.36 21.51 -20.62
N LEU A 793 -3.69 22.42 -19.91
CA LEU A 793 -4.05 22.79 -18.54
C LEU A 793 -5.24 23.76 -18.56
N ASN A 794 -6.36 23.39 -17.94
CA ASN A 794 -7.55 24.25 -17.86
C ASN A 794 -7.35 25.39 -16.83
N GLY A 795 -6.38 25.23 -15.93
CA GLY A 795 -6.10 26.07 -14.76
C GLY A 795 -6.88 25.63 -13.52
N SER A 796 -6.52 26.14 -12.35
CA SER A 796 -7.26 26.00 -11.08
C SER A 796 -8.52 26.89 -11.07
N LYS A 797 -9.35 26.80 -12.12
CA LYS A 797 -10.47 27.71 -12.39
C LYS A 797 -11.71 27.50 -11.52
N MET A 798 -11.71 26.47 -10.68
CA MET A 798 -12.69 26.29 -9.63
C MET A 798 -11.95 26.08 -8.32
N ASP A 799 -12.29 26.89 -7.31
CA ASP A 799 -12.15 26.45 -5.93
C ASP A 799 -12.95 25.15 -5.80
N SER A 800 -12.33 24.11 -5.24
CA SER A 800 -13.04 22.86 -5.00
C SER A 800 -14.17 23.07 -3.98
N LYS A 801 -15.02 22.05 -3.81
CA LYS A 801 -16.01 21.98 -2.72
C LYS A 801 -15.40 22.25 -1.32
N TYR A 802 -14.09 22.11 -1.16
CA TYR A 802 -13.36 22.26 0.10
C TYR A 802 -12.53 23.56 0.19
N GLY A 803 -12.55 24.42 -0.84
CA GLY A 803 -11.79 25.68 -0.89
C GLY A 803 -10.33 25.51 -1.32
N ASP A 804 -10.00 24.38 -1.96
CA ASP A 804 -8.64 23.99 -2.34
C ASP A 804 -8.44 23.91 -3.87
N ASN A 805 -7.21 23.64 -4.31
CA ASN A 805 -6.82 23.73 -5.72
C ASN A 805 -7.28 22.50 -6.51
N LEU A 806 -8.33 22.65 -7.34
CA LEU A 806 -8.73 21.62 -8.31
C LEU A 806 -8.07 21.87 -9.67
N PHE A 807 -6.96 21.19 -9.93
CA PHE A 807 -6.29 21.21 -11.23
C PHE A 807 -6.95 20.23 -12.20
N THR A 808 -7.35 20.68 -13.39
CA THR A 808 -7.91 19.80 -14.44
C THR A 808 -7.20 19.99 -15.78
N LEU A 809 -7.15 18.91 -16.56
CA LEU A 809 -6.54 18.89 -17.89
C LEU A 809 -7.59 18.56 -18.95
N SER A 810 -7.27 18.86 -20.21
CA SER A 810 -8.05 18.48 -21.39
C SER A 810 -7.13 17.87 -22.45
N LEU A 811 -7.52 16.73 -23.01
CA LEU A 811 -6.76 16.02 -24.05
C LEU A 811 -7.74 15.37 -25.04
N ASN A 812 -7.58 15.66 -26.34
CA ASN A 812 -8.44 15.16 -27.42
C ASN A 812 -9.95 15.35 -27.17
N GLY A 813 -10.33 16.44 -26.50
CA GLY A 813 -11.72 16.76 -26.15
C GLY A 813 -12.26 16.10 -24.87
N ARG A 814 -11.50 15.18 -24.26
CA ARG A 814 -11.84 14.55 -22.97
C ARG A 814 -11.23 15.34 -21.80
N GLN A 815 -11.93 15.40 -20.67
CA GLN A 815 -11.46 16.06 -19.43
C GLN A 815 -10.80 15.04 -18.50
N PHE A 816 -9.73 15.48 -17.82
CA PHE A 816 -9.06 14.73 -16.76
C PHE A 816 -9.06 15.55 -15.47
N GLN A 817 -9.31 14.89 -14.35
CA GLN A 817 -9.36 15.46 -13.00
C GLN A 817 -8.46 14.62 -12.07
N PRO A 818 -8.03 15.14 -10.91
CA PRO A 818 -7.23 14.37 -9.96
C PRO A 818 -8.07 13.21 -9.43
N ASP A 819 -7.52 12.00 -9.41
CA ASP A 819 -8.27 10.80 -9.02
C ASP A 819 -8.86 10.91 -7.60
N TYR A 820 -8.14 11.50 -6.63
CA TYR A 820 -8.65 11.71 -5.26
C TYR A 820 -9.96 12.52 -5.18
N TYR A 821 -10.30 13.26 -6.24
CA TYR A 821 -11.52 14.06 -6.36
C TYR A 821 -12.66 13.31 -7.06
N GLN A 822 -12.36 12.28 -7.85
CA GLN A 822 -13.34 11.46 -8.55
C GLN A 822 -13.96 10.40 -7.63
N THR A 823 -15.29 10.28 -7.64
CA THR A 823 -16.04 9.21 -6.97
C THR A 823 -16.85 8.33 -7.94
N GLY A 824 -17.22 8.87 -9.10
CA GLY A 824 -17.89 8.12 -10.15
C GLY A 824 -16.92 7.23 -10.94
N HIS A 825 -17.42 6.65 -12.03
CA HIS A 825 -16.60 5.87 -12.95
C HIS A 825 -15.46 6.70 -13.53
N SER A 826 -14.23 6.18 -13.45
CA SER A 826 -13.03 6.84 -13.95
C SER A 826 -12.01 5.86 -14.53
N THR A 827 -11.36 6.27 -15.61
CA THR A 827 -10.26 5.55 -16.25
C THR A 827 -8.94 6.22 -15.89
N HIS A 828 -8.04 5.42 -15.32
CA HIS A 828 -6.78 5.85 -14.71
C HIS A 828 -5.59 5.60 -15.64
N TYR A 829 -5.71 4.58 -16.49
CA TYR A 829 -4.64 4.03 -17.30
C TYR A 829 -5.08 3.99 -18.76
N LEU A 830 -4.23 4.51 -19.64
CA LEU A 830 -4.49 4.66 -21.07
C LEU A 830 -3.43 3.91 -21.89
N ARG A 831 -3.77 3.46 -23.09
CA ARG A 831 -2.82 2.90 -24.06
C ARG A 831 -2.16 4.06 -24.81
N LEU A 832 -0.98 4.47 -24.36
CA LEU A 832 -0.30 5.68 -24.84
C LEU A 832 0.75 5.35 -25.91
N ASN A 833 0.69 6.06 -27.03
CA ASN A 833 1.70 6.06 -28.09
C ASN A 833 2.38 7.44 -28.14
N VAL A 834 3.66 7.52 -27.80
CA VAL A 834 4.40 8.79 -27.79
C VAL A 834 5.20 8.99 -29.08
N GLU A 835 4.92 10.10 -29.78
CA GLU A 835 5.64 10.44 -31.02
C GLU A 835 7.02 11.04 -30.72
N THR A 836 8.09 10.28 -30.96
CA THR A 836 9.49 10.75 -30.85
C THR A 836 10.07 11.30 -32.16
N GLY A 837 9.37 11.14 -33.28
CA GLY A 837 9.77 11.61 -34.62
C GLY A 837 10.76 10.70 -35.37
N GLU A 838 11.36 9.73 -34.69
CA GLU A 838 12.27 8.74 -35.29
C GLU A 838 11.51 7.49 -35.73
N LYS A 839 11.83 6.95 -36.91
CA LYS A 839 11.19 5.71 -37.40
C LYS A 839 11.77 4.49 -36.70
N GLN A 840 10.90 3.65 -36.14
CA GLN A 840 11.25 2.39 -35.49
C GLN A 840 12.19 1.53 -36.36
N LYS A 841 13.35 1.15 -35.82
CA LYS A 841 14.18 0.07 -36.37
C LYS A 841 13.65 -1.28 -35.88
N VAL A 842 12.49 -1.69 -36.38
CA VAL A 842 11.92 -3.02 -36.08
C VAL A 842 12.92 -4.10 -36.50
N LYS A 843 13.38 -4.89 -35.52
CA LYS A 843 14.30 -6.01 -35.73
C LYS A 843 13.54 -7.10 -36.50
N LYS A 844 14.11 -7.66 -37.57
CA LYS A 844 13.51 -8.81 -38.27
C LYS A 844 13.75 -10.08 -37.44
N GLY A 845 12.73 -10.52 -36.71
CA GLY A 845 12.72 -11.73 -35.89
C GLY A 845 11.44 -11.77 -35.04
N ILE A 846 11.17 -12.92 -34.42
CA ILE A 846 10.09 -13.09 -33.44
C ILE A 846 10.70 -12.98 -32.03
N ASP A 847 10.19 -12.08 -31.19
CA ASP A 847 10.61 -11.98 -29.79
C ASP A 847 9.81 -12.98 -28.94
N LYS A 848 10.49 -14.00 -28.41
CA LYS A 848 9.93 -15.03 -27.54
C LYS A 848 10.20 -14.80 -26.03
N MET A 849 10.94 -13.75 -25.66
CA MET A 849 11.50 -13.57 -24.31
C MET A 849 10.45 -13.68 -23.20
N VAL A 850 9.30 -13.02 -23.35
CA VAL A 850 8.23 -13.02 -22.33
C VAL A 850 7.54 -14.39 -22.23
N LEU A 851 7.35 -15.09 -23.36
CA LEU A 851 6.80 -16.46 -23.38
C LEU A 851 7.72 -17.44 -22.65
N GLU A 852 9.03 -17.32 -22.88
CA GLU A 852 10.05 -18.18 -22.28
C GLU A 852 10.21 -17.92 -20.77
N GLN A 853 10.17 -16.65 -20.34
CA GLN A 853 10.14 -16.27 -18.92
C GLN A 853 8.90 -16.84 -18.22
N ASN A 854 7.72 -16.71 -18.82
CA ASN A 854 6.47 -17.22 -18.25
C ASN A 854 6.45 -18.76 -18.20
N LEU A 855 7.01 -19.45 -19.20
CA LEU A 855 7.16 -20.90 -19.20
C LEU A 855 8.07 -21.41 -18.07
N GLN A 856 9.12 -20.67 -17.71
CA GLN A 856 9.99 -21.02 -16.57
C GLN A 856 9.24 -20.90 -15.24
N VAL A 857 8.58 -19.75 -14.99
CA VAL A 857 7.75 -19.53 -13.79
C VAL A 857 6.61 -20.55 -13.69
N ALA A 858 6.02 -20.95 -14.82
CA ALA A 858 5.00 -22.00 -14.85
C ALA A 858 5.56 -23.38 -14.48
N GLN A 859 6.77 -23.71 -14.93
CA GLN A 859 7.43 -24.99 -14.61
C GLN A 859 7.91 -25.05 -13.15
N GLU A 860 8.32 -23.93 -12.54
CA GLU A 860 8.57 -23.80 -11.09
C GLU A 860 7.30 -24.14 -10.27
N ARG A 861 6.14 -23.63 -10.70
CA ARG A 861 4.85 -23.89 -10.04
C ARG A 861 4.42 -25.35 -10.12
N VAL A 862 4.63 -25.99 -11.27
CA VAL A 862 4.43 -27.44 -11.46
C VAL A 862 5.34 -28.22 -10.53
N LYS A 863 6.64 -27.91 -10.48
CA LYS A 863 7.61 -28.55 -9.56
C LYS A 863 7.18 -28.44 -8.09
N ASN A 864 6.66 -27.30 -7.66
CA ASN A 864 6.15 -27.13 -6.29
C ASN A 864 4.93 -28.04 -6.02
N GLN A 865 4.02 -28.18 -6.98
CA GLN A 865 2.87 -29.09 -6.86
C GLN A 865 3.30 -30.56 -6.88
N GLU A 866 4.29 -30.93 -7.70
CA GLU A 866 4.88 -32.27 -7.74
C GLU A 866 5.54 -32.63 -6.40
N GLN A 867 6.27 -31.70 -5.78
CA GLN A 867 6.84 -31.88 -4.44
C GLN A 867 5.77 -32.12 -3.37
N TRP A 868 4.66 -31.38 -3.38
CA TRP A 868 3.53 -31.64 -2.47
C TRP A 868 2.82 -32.96 -2.80
N ASN A 869 2.68 -33.30 -4.09
CA ASN A 869 2.12 -34.57 -4.54
C ASN A 869 2.97 -35.79 -4.14
N ALA A 870 4.26 -35.60 -3.88
CA ALA A 870 5.17 -36.64 -3.39
C ALA A 870 5.17 -36.82 -1.86
N LEU A 871 4.48 -35.97 -1.10
CA LEU A 871 4.40 -36.11 0.36
C LEU A 871 3.59 -37.35 0.77
N THR A 872 4.12 -38.11 1.74
CA THR A 872 3.48 -39.30 2.31
C THR A 872 2.21 -38.97 3.10
N THR A 873 2.20 -37.85 3.82
CA THR A 873 1.02 -37.28 4.47
C THR A 873 0.70 -35.95 3.82
N LYS A 874 -0.50 -35.85 3.23
CA LYS A 874 -0.98 -34.65 2.55
C LYS A 874 -2.03 -33.95 3.39
N VAL A 875 -1.79 -32.67 3.68
CA VAL A 875 -2.79 -31.76 4.24
C VAL A 875 -3.27 -30.88 3.09
N PRO A 876 -4.55 -30.98 2.65
CA PRO A 876 -5.06 -30.19 1.53
C PRO A 876 -4.88 -28.68 1.72
N ALA A 877 -5.07 -28.19 2.95
CA ALA A 877 -4.85 -26.78 3.30
C ALA A 877 -3.38 -26.31 3.22
N PHE A 878 -2.43 -27.21 2.94
CA PHE A 878 -1.02 -26.89 2.63
C PHE A 878 -0.63 -27.22 1.18
N ALA A 879 -1.59 -27.54 0.30
CA ALA A 879 -1.30 -27.62 -1.13
C ALA A 879 -0.83 -26.25 -1.64
N PRO A 880 0.24 -26.17 -2.45
CA PRO A 880 0.80 -24.88 -2.85
C PRO A 880 -0.15 -24.10 -3.74
N TRP A 881 -1.03 -24.78 -4.50
CA TRP A 881 -2.00 -24.17 -5.40
C TRP A 881 -3.39 -24.77 -5.24
N ALA A 882 -4.41 -23.93 -5.46
CA ALA A 882 -5.81 -24.35 -5.54
C ALA A 882 -6.10 -25.14 -6.84
N PRO A 883 -7.07 -26.08 -6.83
CA PRO A 883 -7.19 -27.08 -7.90
C PRO A 883 -7.57 -26.49 -9.26
N HIS A 884 -8.45 -25.49 -9.29
CA HIS A 884 -8.92 -24.89 -10.53
C HIS A 884 -7.81 -24.06 -11.19
N GLY A 885 -7.09 -23.24 -10.41
CA GLY A 885 -5.94 -22.47 -10.87
C GLY A 885 -4.79 -23.34 -11.36
N TYR A 886 -4.53 -24.48 -10.72
CA TYR A 886 -3.53 -25.43 -11.21
C TYR A 886 -3.96 -26.09 -12.53
N ALA A 887 -5.25 -26.45 -12.69
CA ALA A 887 -5.79 -26.94 -13.96
C ALA A 887 -5.75 -25.88 -15.08
N ARG A 888 -6.06 -24.61 -14.76
CA ARG A 888 -5.93 -23.47 -15.69
C ARG A 888 -4.45 -23.28 -16.11
N LEU A 889 -3.50 -23.41 -15.19
CA LEU A 889 -2.06 -23.33 -15.49
C LEU A 889 -1.61 -24.43 -16.47
N LEU A 890 -1.92 -25.70 -16.18
CA LEU A 890 -1.50 -26.82 -17.04
C LEU A 890 -1.99 -26.66 -18.48
N LYS A 891 -3.26 -26.29 -18.66
CA LYS A 891 -3.83 -26.03 -20.00
C LYS A 891 -3.06 -24.94 -20.76
N GLN A 892 -2.69 -23.84 -20.09
CA GLN A 892 -1.95 -22.76 -20.72
C GLN A 892 -0.47 -23.11 -20.96
N ILE A 893 0.15 -23.95 -20.12
CA ILE A 893 1.50 -24.49 -20.35
C ILE A 893 1.55 -25.26 -21.67
N ASP A 894 0.55 -26.11 -21.93
CA ASP A 894 0.52 -26.90 -23.17
C ASP A 894 0.30 -26.02 -24.40
N THR A 895 -0.66 -25.09 -24.36
CA THR A 895 -0.87 -24.10 -25.44
C THR A 895 0.40 -23.25 -25.68
N ALA A 896 1.09 -22.80 -24.63
CA ALA A 896 2.34 -22.06 -24.74
C ALA A 896 3.48 -22.90 -25.33
N LYS A 897 3.58 -24.19 -24.97
CA LYS A 897 4.55 -25.14 -25.53
C LYS A 897 4.26 -25.45 -27.01
N GLU A 898 3.00 -25.58 -27.40
CA GLU A 898 2.59 -25.76 -28.80
C GLU A 898 2.98 -24.56 -29.68
N VAL A 899 2.68 -23.33 -29.23
CA VAL A 899 3.07 -22.12 -29.97
C VAL A 899 4.59 -21.97 -29.99
N GLY A 900 5.28 -22.19 -28.87
CA GLY A 900 6.75 -22.07 -28.78
C GLY A 900 7.50 -23.01 -29.73
N ARG A 901 6.96 -24.22 -29.96
CA ARG A 901 7.52 -25.27 -30.85
C ARG A 901 7.40 -25.00 -32.35
N LYS A 902 6.55 -24.07 -32.78
CA LYS A 902 6.35 -23.79 -34.22
C LYS A 902 7.61 -23.15 -34.84
N PRO A 903 7.90 -23.43 -36.14
CA PRO A 903 8.95 -22.72 -36.87
C PRO A 903 8.67 -21.21 -36.89
N GLU A 904 9.72 -20.37 -36.81
CA GLU A 904 9.55 -18.90 -36.85
C GLU A 904 8.89 -18.40 -38.15
N LYS A 905 8.99 -19.16 -39.24
CA LYS A 905 8.33 -18.86 -40.53
C LYS A 905 6.81 -19.04 -40.50
N GLU A 906 6.29 -19.73 -39.49
CA GLU A 906 4.86 -20.05 -39.30
C GLU A 906 4.25 -19.32 -38.10
N LEU A 907 5.05 -18.48 -37.40
CA LEU A 907 4.66 -17.73 -36.22
C LEU A 907 4.45 -16.25 -36.54
N THR A 908 3.39 -15.67 -35.97
CA THR A 908 3.28 -14.21 -35.83
C THR A 908 3.68 -13.77 -34.42
N GLN A 909 4.14 -12.53 -34.27
CA GLN A 909 4.41 -11.96 -32.95
C GLN A 909 3.14 -11.92 -32.08
N GLU A 910 1.99 -11.69 -32.71
CA GLU A 910 0.67 -11.71 -32.08
C GLU A 910 0.35 -13.07 -31.44
N GLN A 911 0.63 -14.20 -32.11
CA GLN A 911 0.44 -15.54 -31.55
C GLN A 911 1.33 -15.80 -30.32
N ILE A 912 2.59 -15.36 -30.37
CA ILE A 912 3.53 -15.47 -29.23
C ILE A 912 3.05 -14.63 -28.05
N ASN A 913 2.62 -13.39 -28.32
CA ASN A 913 2.09 -12.47 -27.33
C ASN A 913 0.81 -13.04 -26.68
N MET A 914 -0.18 -13.46 -27.46
CA MET A 914 -1.41 -14.08 -26.94
C MET A 914 -1.12 -15.30 -26.05
N ALA A 915 -0.16 -16.16 -26.44
CA ALA A 915 0.25 -17.31 -25.64
C ALA A 915 0.97 -16.90 -24.34
N ALA A 916 1.89 -15.93 -24.42
CA ALA A 916 2.64 -15.43 -23.28
C ALA A 916 1.70 -14.76 -22.27
N SER A 917 0.79 -13.93 -22.78
CA SER A 917 -0.23 -13.20 -22.04
C SER A 917 -1.19 -14.17 -21.35
N SER A 918 -1.80 -15.12 -22.07
CA SER A 918 -2.70 -16.14 -21.51
C SER A 918 -2.04 -17.01 -20.43
N LEU A 919 -0.78 -17.41 -20.62
CA LEU A 919 -0.01 -18.13 -19.60
C LEU A 919 0.23 -17.27 -18.36
N ASN A 920 0.54 -15.97 -18.54
CA ASN A 920 0.75 -15.03 -17.44
C ASN A 920 -0.55 -14.73 -16.66
N VAL A 921 -1.73 -14.76 -17.30
CA VAL A 921 -3.02 -14.69 -16.60
C VAL A 921 -3.18 -15.91 -15.69
N ALA A 922 -2.91 -17.13 -16.18
CA ALA A 922 -2.98 -18.33 -15.35
C ALA A 922 -1.98 -18.28 -14.18
N ILE A 923 -0.74 -17.86 -14.43
CA ILE A 923 0.29 -17.62 -13.40
C ILE A 923 -0.21 -16.64 -12.33
N ASN A 924 -0.75 -15.48 -12.70
CA ASN A 924 -1.10 -14.46 -11.72
C ASN A 924 -2.42 -14.71 -11.00
N THR A 925 -3.36 -15.46 -11.58
CA THR A 925 -4.68 -15.76 -10.97
C THR A 925 -4.70 -16.96 -10.02
N MET A 926 -3.65 -17.79 -9.96
CA MET A 926 -3.57 -18.91 -8.99
C MET A 926 -3.55 -18.43 -7.53
N ARG A 927 -4.15 -19.23 -6.65
CA ARG A 927 -4.24 -19.02 -5.19
C ARG A 927 -3.63 -20.21 -4.41
N PRO A 928 -3.23 -20.02 -3.14
CA PRO A 928 -2.91 -21.12 -2.21
C PRO A 928 -4.04 -22.15 -2.06
N GLY A 929 -3.70 -23.42 -1.81
CA GLY A 929 -4.65 -24.54 -1.90
C GLY A 929 -5.72 -24.67 -0.81
N ASN A 930 -5.71 -23.83 0.23
CA ASN A 930 -6.80 -23.73 1.19
C ASN A 930 -7.93 -22.77 0.74
N LEU A 931 -7.64 -21.88 -0.20
CA LEU A 931 -8.55 -20.83 -0.66
C LEU A 931 -9.46 -21.36 -1.77
N ALA A 932 -10.69 -20.88 -1.78
CA ALA A 932 -11.63 -21.16 -2.85
C ALA A 932 -11.36 -20.26 -4.06
N GLU A 933 -11.84 -20.65 -5.23
CA GLU A 933 -11.76 -19.91 -6.49
C GLU A 933 -13.17 -19.55 -7.00
N PRO A 934 -13.32 -18.62 -7.97
CA PRO A 934 -14.63 -18.26 -8.49
C PRO A 934 -15.43 -19.44 -9.06
N GLU A 935 -14.76 -20.52 -9.48
CA GLU A 935 -15.37 -21.80 -9.85
C GLU A 935 -16.14 -22.46 -8.69
N ASP A 936 -15.62 -22.46 -7.46
CA ASP A 936 -16.24 -23.13 -6.29
C ASP A 936 -17.58 -22.50 -5.88
N LEU A 937 -17.80 -21.23 -6.23
CA LEU A 937 -19.08 -20.54 -6.05
C LEU A 937 -20.25 -21.10 -6.89
N ASN A 938 -20.02 -22.15 -7.70
CA ASN A 938 -21.02 -22.77 -8.59
C ASN A 938 -22.36 -23.08 -7.91
N THR A 939 -22.33 -23.58 -6.67
CA THR A 939 -23.55 -23.93 -5.91
C THR A 939 -24.17 -22.71 -5.22
N LEU A 940 -23.34 -21.76 -4.78
CA LEU A 940 -23.77 -20.65 -3.93
C LEU A 940 -24.39 -19.50 -4.73
N LEU A 941 -23.83 -19.16 -5.90
CA LEU A 941 -24.27 -18.01 -6.71
C LEU A 941 -25.73 -18.11 -7.19
N PRO A 942 -26.20 -19.25 -7.74
CA PRO A 942 -27.61 -19.40 -8.13
C PRO A 942 -28.53 -19.36 -6.90
N LEU A 943 -28.17 -20.07 -5.83
CA LEU A 943 -28.96 -20.15 -4.61
C LEU A 943 -29.13 -18.77 -3.95
N LEU A 944 -28.06 -17.97 -3.88
CA LEU A 944 -28.09 -16.59 -3.39
C LEU A 944 -28.96 -15.69 -4.27
N SER A 945 -28.90 -15.86 -5.60
CA SER A 945 -29.73 -15.11 -6.55
C SER A 945 -31.23 -15.37 -6.35
N GLU A 946 -31.63 -16.64 -6.28
CA GLU A 946 -33.03 -17.03 -5.97
C GLU A 946 -33.49 -16.42 -4.64
N THR A 947 -32.65 -16.53 -3.61
CA THR A 947 -33.00 -16.12 -2.24
C THR A 947 -33.12 -14.59 -2.11
N LYS A 948 -32.28 -13.83 -2.84
CA LYS A 948 -32.41 -12.36 -2.93
C LYS A 948 -33.74 -11.91 -3.54
N ASN A 949 -34.36 -12.70 -4.41
CA ASN A 949 -35.64 -12.38 -5.05
C ASN A 949 -36.88 -12.64 -4.18
N ILE A 950 -36.74 -13.30 -3.03
CA ILE A 950 -37.84 -13.50 -2.07
C ILE A 950 -38.31 -12.15 -1.52
N ARG A 951 -39.58 -11.80 -1.70
CA ARG A 951 -40.13 -10.47 -1.30
C ARG A 951 -40.18 -10.29 0.22
N ASN A 952 -40.85 -11.20 0.92
CA ASN A 952 -41.00 -11.15 2.37
C ASN A 952 -39.85 -11.93 3.01
N LYS A 953 -38.73 -11.26 3.28
CA LYS A 953 -37.57 -11.84 3.96
C LYS A 953 -37.76 -11.77 5.48
N SER A 954 -37.59 -12.88 6.19
CA SER A 954 -37.41 -12.86 7.65
C SER A 954 -36.05 -12.22 8.02
N THR A 955 -35.74 -12.09 9.30
CA THR A 955 -34.44 -11.54 9.74
C THR A 955 -33.30 -12.51 9.40
N GLU A 956 -33.50 -13.78 9.71
CA GLU A 956 -32.56 -14.89 9.49
C GLU A 956 -32.26 -15.08 7.99
N LEU A 957 -33.25 -14.84 7.12
CA LEU A 957 -33.03 -14.86 5.66
C LEU A 957 -32.17 -13.68 5.19
N ARG A 958 -32.27 -12.49 5.81
CA ARG A 958 -31.39 -11.35 5.48
C ARG A 958 -29.97 -11.67 5.90
N GLU A 959 -29.77 -12.07 7.14
CA GLU A 959 -28.48 -12.51 7.68
C GLU A 959 -27.83 -13.60 6.81
N ALA A 960 -28.59 -14.60 6.36
CA ALA A 960 -28.12 -15.63 5.44
C ALA A 960 -27.74 -15.09 4.05
N ILE A 961 -28.50 -14.13 3.50
CA ILE A 961 -28.22 -13.46 2.22
C ILE A 961 -26.96 -12.58 2.33
N ASP A 962 -26.82 -11.86 3.43
CA ASP A 962 -25.76 -10.87 3.63
C ASP A 962 -24.43 -11.60 3.90
N TYR A 963 -24.44 -12.63 4.76
CA TYR A 963 -23.31 -13.55 4.94
C TYR A 963 -22.90 -14.22 3.61
N ALA A 964 -23.85 -14.72 2.82
CA ALA A 964 -23.53 -15.33 1.53
C ALA A 964 -23.00 -14.33 0.49
N SER A 965 -23.45 -13.07 0.55
CA SER A 965 -22.93 -11.99 -0.30
C SER A 965 -21.49 -11.63 0.06
N MET A 966 -21.21 -11.55 1.36
CA MET A 966 -19.87 -11.39 1.93
C MET A 966 -18.93 -12.52 1.47
N VAL A 967 -19.35 -13.78 1.53
CA VAL A 967 -18.53 -14.92 1.05
C VAL A 967 -18.27 -14.86 -0.45
N VAL A 968 -19.25 -14.45 -1.26
CA VAL A 968 -19.05 -14.22 -2.71
C VAL A 968 -18.04 -13.10 -2.96
N GLN A 969 -18.00 -12.05 -2.14
CA GLN A 969 -16.97 -11.02 -2.24
C GLN A 969 -15.59 -11.59 -1.89
N TYR A 970 -15.44 -12.26 -0.74
CA TYR A 970 -14.15 -12.82 -0.28
C TYR A 970 -13.55 -13.80 -1.29
N VAL A 971 -14.39 -14.60 -1.96
CA VAL A 971 -13.92 -15.54 -3.01
C VAL A 971 -13.63 -14.83 -4.35
N ASN A 972 -14.15 -13.62 -4.61
CA ASN A 972 -13.70 -12.82 -5.76
C ASN A 972 -12.38 -12.08 -5.45
N GLU A 973 -12.25 -11.42 -4.30
CA GLU A 973 -11.04 -10.65 -3.94
C GLU A 973 -9.84 -11.58 -3.66
N GLY A 974 -10.01 -12.68 -2.94
CA GLY A 974 -8.96 -13.68 -2.68
C GLY A 974 -8.90 -14.24 -1.27
N SER A 975 -9.55 -13.60 -0.30
CA SER A 975 -9.57 -13.93 1.13
C SER A 975 -10.44 -15.16 1.49
N GLY A 976 -11.30 -15.62 0.57
CA GLY A 976 -12.34 -16.62 0.82
C GLY A 976 -11.88 -18.09 0.80
N THR A 977 -12.48 -18.90 1.67
CA THR A 977 -12.21 -20.33 1.84
C THR A 977 -13.45 -21.20 1.61
N HIS A 978 -13.24 -22.51 1.45
CA HIS A 978 -14.31 -23.48 1.19
C HIS A 978 -15.32 -23.59 2.35
N ASP A 979 -14.86 -23.54 3.61
CA ASP A 979 -15.72 -23.58 4.80
C ASP A 979 -16.70 -22.40 4.88
N LEU A 980 -16.29 -21.23 4.36
CA LEU A 980 -17.18 -20.07 4.25
C LEU A 980 -18.30 -20.32 3.22
N ILE A 981 -18.00 -20.96 2.08
CA ILE A 981 -19.00 -21.34 1.06
C ILE A 981 -19.98 -22.35 1.63
N ASP A 982 -19.50 -23.41 2.28
CA ASP A 982 -20.36 -24.45 2.88
C ASP A 982 -21.27 -23.88 3.96
N LYS A 983 -20.77 -22.95 4.79
CA LYS A 983 -21.55 -22.25 5.81
C LYS A 983 -22.60 -21.31 5.19
N ALA A 984 -22.27 -20.60 4.12
CA ALA A 984 -23.21 -19.75 3.38
C ALA A 984 -24.33 -20.58 2.73
N LEU A 985 -23.98 -21.72 2.12
CA LEU A 985 -24.94 -22.70 1.60
C LEU A 985 -25.85 -23.23 2.70
N LYS A 986 -25.29 -23.58 3.87
CA LYS A 986 -26.07 -24.03 5.03
C LYS A 986 -27.07 -22.96 5.48
N HIS A 987 -26.60 -21.74 5.76
CA HIS A 987 -27.44 -20.64 6.26
C HIS A 987 -28.62 -20.36 5.32
N ILE A 988 -28.39 -20.26 4.01
CA ILE A 988 -29.48 -20.04 3.04
C ILE A 988 -30.47 -21.21 3.03
N ASN A 989 -29.98 -22.46 3.02
CA ASN A 989 -30.84 -23.63 2.96
C ASN A 989 -31.68 -23.81 4.24
N GLU A 990 -31.17 -23.43 5.40
CA GLU A 990 -31.91 -23.45 6.67
C GLU A 990 -32.94 -22.32 6.73
N ALA A 991 -32.58 -21.09 6.34
CA ALA A 991 -33.49 -19.96 6.31
C ALA A 991 -34.62 -20.11 5.26
N ARG A 992 -34.36 -20.72 4.09
CA ARG A 992 -35.42 -21.07 3.11
C ARG A 992 -36.43 -22.08 3.67
N LYS A 993 -35.94 -23.13 4.35
CA LYS A 993 -36.79 -24.15 4.99
C LYS A 993 -37.61 -23.62 6.17
N ALA A 994 -37.30 -22.42 6.69
CA ALA A 994 -38.09 -21.71 7.68
C ALA A 994 -39.21 -20.84 7.08
N ILE A 995 -39.24 -20.69 5.74
CA ILE A 995 -40.27 -19.95 4.97
C ILE A 995 -41.18 -20.92 4.20
N GLU A 996 -40.71 -22.14 3.94
CA GLU A 996 -41.48 -23.26 3.38
C GLU A 996 -42.32 -24.03 4.42
N LYS A 997 -42.43 -23.51 5.66
CA LYS A 997 -43.16 -24.08 6.80
C LYS A 997 -44.12 -23.06 7.42
#